data_AF-A0A926Q5T9-F1
#
_entry.id   AF-A0A926Q5T9-F1
#
_cell.length_a   1.000
_cell.length_b   1.000
_cell.length_c   1.000
_cell.angle_alpha   90.00
_cell.angle_beta   90.00
_cell.angle_gamma   90.00
#
_symmetry.space_group_name_H-M   'P 1'
#
loop_
_entity.id
_entity.type
_entity.pdbx_description
1 polymer ?
#
loop_
_entity_poly.entity_id
_entity_poly.type
_entity_poly.pdbx_seq_one_letter_code
_entity_poly.pdbx_strand_id
1 'polypeptide(L)'
;MLLSKDAIADCVEQLKGTDFYRPAHELIYDAILDLYGRGEPADAITVSDELTKRGDLGRVGGQAYLHQLIASVPTAANAGYYAQIVAERAVLRRLVEAGTRIVQLGYAQGGGDVEDIVNAAQAEVYAVADKRGGEDYHAIGDIIEATVDEIEVASGRSGEMTGVPTGFTDFDALTNGLHPGQMIVIAARPAMGKALALDTPLPTPDGWTTMGEVQPGDLVLGSDGRPTQVVAATEVMVDRPCYEVEFSDGTVIVADEQHQWLTRSRSERRAGGPGSIRTSREIAFSVRTETVEARLNHSIRNARALQLDEQPLPVAPYVLGAWLAGGTSAGASITTADPELVVRIEAEGLVVKHLSAKMRYALQLPEEVIAVRTCVVCGAEFTPRTAQVKTCGRSCGGRAQGVEGTSLVPRCADCGAPSSGMRLCQACREDHGTVTALLRGLGVLADKHIPQQYLRASEAQRRDLLAGLLDTDGTVSDAGCVQFTVTNRSLARGVRELVVSLGYRCTIATRSVKGRTAESSTAYDVNFTCDDDVFWLPRKALRHKELRREVLTRRDSRFITDVRPVESAPVRCIEVAADDHLYLAGESMIPTHNSTIGLDIVRSAAIKHKMAAVVFSLEMSRTEITMRLLSAEAGIQLQHMRKGTMREEDWTRLASTMGRVSDAPLFIDDSPNMSLMEIRAKCRRLKQRENLKLVVIDYLQLMSSGKRVESRQQEVSEFSRALKLLAKELEVPVIAISQLNRGPEQRTDKKPAMSDLRESGSIEQDADMVVLLHREAAYEKDSPREGEADLIVAKHRNGPTDTIVVAFQGHFSRFTNMANNF
;
A
#
# COMPACT_ATOMS: atom_id res chain seq x y z
N MET A 1 -55.52 -21.24 -22.69
CA MET A 1 -55.54 -21.61 -21.27
C MET A 1 -56.89 -22.21 -20.85
N LEU A 2 -58.00 -21.45 -20.72
CA LEU A 2 -59.30 -22.01 -20.26
C LEU A 2 -59.98 -23.06 -21.19
N LEU A 3 -59.50 -23.20 -22.44
CA LEU A 3 -60.05 -24.09 -23.47
C LEU A 3 -59.20 -25.35 -23.72
N SER A 4 -57.92 -25.33 -23.35
CA SER A 4 -56.97 -26.39 -23.65
C SER A 4 -55.81 -26.34 -22.67
N LYS A 5 -55.42 -27.52 -22.17
CA LYS A 5 -54.30 -27.73 -21.26
C LYS A 5 -52.95 -27.49 -21.95
N ASP A 6 -52.81 -27.85 -23.22
CA ASP A 6 -51.57 -27.65 -24.00
C ASP A 6 -51.28 -26.15 -24.16
N ALA A 7 -52.34 -25.35 -24.35
CA ALA A 7 -52.24 -23.90 -24.40
C ALA A 7 -51.86 -23.25 -23.05
N ILE A 8 -51.89 -23.98 -21.93
CA ILE A 8 -51.34 -23.52 -20.65
C ILE A 8 -49.83 -23.68 -20.68
N ALA A 9 -49.34 -24.88 -21.04
CA ALA A 9 -47.90 -25.18 -21.13
C ALA A 9 -47.16 -24.17 -22.03
N ASP A 10 -47.68 -23.90 -23.23
CA ASP A 10 -47.08 -22.94 -24.17
C ASP A 10 -46.98 -21.51 -23.63
N CYS A 11 -47.89 -21.13 -22.72
CA CYS A 11 -47.95 -19.78 -22.14
C CYS A 11 -47.12 -19.64 -20.86
N VAL A 12 -46.98 -20.71 -20.06
CA VAL A 12 -46.22 -20.68 -18.80
C VAL A 12 -44.73 -20.41 -19.05
N GLU A 13 -44.17 -20.94 -20.13
CA GLU A 13 -42.77 -20.71 -20.48
C GLU A 13 -42.45 -19.25 -20.84
N GLN A 14 -43.47 -18.47 -21.23
CA GLN A 14 -43.28 -17.15 -21.83
C GLN A 14 -43.82 -15.98 -21.00
N LEU A 15 -44.72 -16.23 -20.05
CA LEU A 15 -45.43 -15.19 -19.30
C LEU A 15 -45.36 -15.37 -17.79
N LYS A 16 -45.48 -14.26 -17.07
CA LYS A 16 -45.77 -14.19 -15.64
C LYS A 16 -47.07 -13.43 -15.39
N GLY A 17 -47.69 -13.60 -14.23
CA GLY A 17 -48.91 -12.86 -13.85
C GLY A 17 -48.74 -11.34 -14.01
N THR A 18 -47.58 -10.81 -13.60
CA THR A 18 -47.23 -9.38 -13.69
C THR A 18 -47.06 -8.86 -15.12
N ASP A 19 -46.97 -9.72 -16.13
CA ASP A 19 -46.87 -9.30 -17.53
C ASP A 19 -48.23 -8.83 -18.08
N PHE A 20 -49.34 -9.15 -17.42
CA PHE A 20 -50.65 -8.65 -17.80
C PHE A 20 -50.83 -7.18 -17.38
N TYR A 21 -51.36 -6.36 -18.30
CA TYR A 21 -51.62 -4.95 -18.01
C TYR A 21 -52.82 -4.76 -17.06
N ARG A 22 -53.78 -5.68 -17.09
CA ARG A 22 -54.99 -5.61 -16.26
C ARG A 22 -54.80 -6.52 -15.04
N PRO A 23 -54.96 -6.00 -13.80
CA PRO A 23 -54.86 -6.82 -12.59
C PRO A 23 -55.85 -7.99 -12.55
N ALA A 24 -57.02 -7.82 -13.20
CA ALA A 24 -57.99 -8.92 -13.33
C ALA A 24 -57.43 -10.10 -14.14
N HIS A 25 -56.57 -9.86 -15.14
CA HIS A 25 -55.97 -10.93 -15.95
C HIS A 25 -54.81 -11.61 -15.24
N GLU A 26 -54.04 -10.87 -14.44
CA GLU A 26 -53.04 -11.42 -13.52
C GLU A 26 -53.69 -12.41 -12.54
N LEU A 27 -54.74 -11.99 -11.83
CA LEU A 27 -55.46 -12.87 -10.88
C LEU A 27 -56.04 -14.13 -11.55
N ILE A 28 -56.58 -14.00 -12.77
CA ILE A 28 -57.09 -15.14 -13.54
C ILE A 28 -55.93 -16.07 -13.95
N TYR A 29 -54.80 -15.52 -14.39
CA TYR A 29 -53.63 -16.28 -14.79
C TYR A 29 -53.03 -17.05 -13.61
N ASP A 30 -52.89 -16.42 -12.45
CA ASP A 30 -52.37 -17.06 -11.24
C ASP A 30 -53.30 -18.17 -10.73
N ALA A 31 -54.62 -17.99 -10.83
CA ALA A 31 -55.58 -19.04 -10.51
C ALA A 31 -55.49 -20.24 -11.47
N ILE A 32 -55.24 -19.99 -12.76
CA ILE A 32 -55.01 -21.04 -13.76
C ILE A 32 -53.71 -21.80 -13.47
N LEU A 33 -52.62 -21.10 -13.14
CA LEU A 33 -51.34 -21.71 -12.80
C LEU A 33 -51.43 -22.60 -11.57
N ASP A 34 -52.11 -22.15 -10.53
CA ASP A 34 -52.25 -22.92 -9.29
C ASP A 34 -53.11 -24.19 -9.46
N LEU A 35 -54.17 -24.13 -10.27
CA LEU A 35 -54.92 -25.33 -10.65
C LEU A 35 -54.07 -26.27 -11.51
N TYR A 36 -53.32 -25.73 -12.46
CA TYR A 36 -52.42 -26.50 -13.31
C TYR A 36 -51.30 -27.19 -12.52
N GLY A 37 -50.68 -26.50 -11.56
CA GLY A 37 -49.64 -27.03 -10.67
C GLY A 37 -50.15 -28.12 -9.72
N ARG A 38 -51.43 -28.07 -9.34
CA ARG A 38 -52.12 -29.15 -8.60
C ARG A 38 -52.57 -30.31 -9.49
N GLY A 39 -52.36 -30.22 -10.80
CA GLY A 39 -52.81 -31.22 -11.78
C GLY A 39 -54.32 -31.20 -12.05
N GLU A 40 -55.04 -30.18 -11.60
CA GLU A 40 -56.48 -30.01 -11.82
C GLU A 40 -56.75 -29.34 -13.19
N PRO A 41 -57.88 -29.66 -13.85
CA PRO A 41 -58.23 -29.01 -15.11
C PRO A 41 -58.57 -27.53 -14.86
N ALA A 42 -57.95 -26.61 -15.60
CA ALA A 42 -58.24 -25.18 -15.51
C ALA A 42 -59.25 -24.75 -16.59
N ASP A 43 -60.54 -24.93 -16.30
CA ASP A 43 -61.67 -24.48 -17.11
C ASP A 43 -62.42 -23.32 -16.43
N ALA A 44 -63.45 -22.73 -17.07
CA ALA A 44 -64.17 -21.59 -16.51
C ALA A 44 -64.87 -21.89 -15.17
N ILE A 45 -65.23 -23.15 -14.90
CA ILE A 45 -65.95 -23.55 -13.68
C ILE A 45 -64.95 -23.66 -12.52
N THR A 46 -63.90 -24.42 -12.73
CA THR A 46 -62.81 -24.66 -11.75
C THR A 46 -62.06 -23.36 -11.42
N VAL A 47 -61.74 -22.53 -12.41
CA VAL A 47 -61.11 -21.22 -12.21
C VAL A 47 -62.06 -20.27 -11.48
N SER A 48 -63.36 -20.31 -11.76
CA SER A 48 -64.33 -19.52 -10.98
C SER A 48 -64.42 -19.97 -9.53
N ASP A 49 -64.39 -21.28 -9.26
CA ASP A 49 -64.44 -21.81 -7.89
C ASP A 49 -63.18 -21.41 -7.12
N GLU A 50 -62.01 -21.52 -7.74
CA GLU A 50 -60.74 -21.10 -7.16
C GLU A 50 -60.71 -19.58 -6.86
N LEU A 51 -61.15 -18.75 -7.81
CA LEU A 51 -61.26 -17.30 -7.59
C LEU A 51 -62.31 -16.93 -6.53
N THR A 52 -63.33 -17.77 -6.33
CA THR A 52 -64.33 -17.58 -5.25
C THR A 52 -63.73 -17.89 -3.90
N LYS A 53 -62.98 -19.00 -3.78
CA LYS A 53 -62.25 -19.39 -2.57
C LYS A 53 -61.24 -18.32 -2.14
N ARG A 54 -60.59 -17.68 -3.10
CA ARG A 54 -59.64 -16.57 -2.87
C ARG A 54 -60.29 -15.23 -2.58
N GLY A 55 -61.62 -15.10 -2.79
CA GLY A 55 -62.34 -13.84 -2.63
C GLY A 55 -62.13 -12.84 -3.79
N ASP A 56 -61.51 -13.26 -4.89
CA ASP A 56 -61.14 -12.41 -6.02
C ASP A 56 -62.16 -12.44 -7.17
N LEU A 57 -63.17 -13.33 -7.14
CA LEU A 57 -64.18 -13.46 -8.21
C LEU A 57 -64.89 -12.13 -8.55
N GLY A 58 -65.17 -11.31 -7.53
CA GLY A 58 -65.78 -9.99 -7.73
C GLY A 58 -64.83 -9.01 -8.43
N ARG A 59 -63.52 -9.10 -8.17
CA ARG A 59 -62.48 -8.20 -8.72
C ARG A 59 -62.17 -8.51 -10.19
N VAL A 60 -62.38 -9.76 -10.61
CA VAL A 60 -62.16 -10.19 -12.00
C VAL A 60 -63.37 -9.97 -12.91
N GLY A 61 -64.51 -9.51 -12.38
CA GLY A 61 -65.75 -9.29 -13.17
C GLY A 61 -66.75 -10.44 -13.16
N GLY A 62 -66.60 -11.40 -12.24
CA GLY A 62 -67.52 -12.52 -12.04
C GLY A 62 -67.42 -13.63 -13.09
N GLN A 63 -68.24 -14.67 -12.94
CA GLN A 63 -68.28 -15.84 -13.83
C GLN A 63 -68.53 -15.47 -15.29
N ALA A 64 -69.38 -14.47 -15.54
CA ALA A 64 -69.71 -14.02 -16.88
C ALA A 64 -68.47 -13.55 -17.65
N TYR A 65 -67.48 -12.95 -16.97
CA TYR A 65 -66.27 -12.47 -17.61
C TYR A 65 -65.36 -13.62 -18.09
N LEU A 66 -65.26 -14.71 -17.32
CA LEU A 66 -64.50 -15.90 -17.73
C LEU A 66 -65.08 -16.54 -18.99
N HIS A 67 -66.41 -16.64 -19.08
CA HIS A 67 -67.08 -17.13 -20.29
C HIS A 67 -66.93 -16.16 -21.49
N GLN A 68 -66.90 -14.85 -21.23
CA GLN A 68 -66.61 -13.87 -22.27
C GLN A 68 -65.18 -14.00 -22.82
N LEU A 69 -64.20 -14.26 -21.94
CA LEU A 69 -62.82 -14.53 -22.37
C LEU A 69 -62.73 -15.76 -23.27
N ILE A 70 -63.45 -16.83 -22.92
CA ILE A 70 -63.55 -18.04 -23.77
C ILE A 70 -64.14 -17.70 -25.14
N ALA A 71 -65.25 -16.94 -25.18
CA ALA A 71 -65.91 -16.57 -26.43
C ALA A 71 -65.07 -15.60 -27.31
N SER A 72 -64.10 -14.90 -26.72
CA SER A 72 -63.26 -13.92 -27.42
C SER A 72 -62.08 -14.53 -28.17
N VAL A 73 -61.75 -15.80 -27.93
CA VAL A 73 -60.59 -16.47 -28.52
C VAL A 73 -61.00 -17.29 -29.75
N PRO A 74 -60.48 -17.00 -30.96
CA PRO A 74 -60.82 -17.75 -32.17
C PRO A 74 -60.31 -19.20 -32.18
N THR A 75 -59.11 -19.45 -31.62
CA THR A 75 -58.49 -20.78 -31.53
C THR A 75 -57.47 -20.83 -30.40
N ALA A 76 -57.43 -21.94 -29.67
CA ALA A 76 -56.45 -22.18 -28.61
C ALA A 76 -55.03 -22.48 -29.14
N ALA A 77 -54.90 -22.88 -30.42
CA ALA A 77 -53.61 -23.25 -31.02
C ALA A 77 -52.63 -22.07 -31.16
N ASN A 78 -53.13 -20.82 -31.15
CA ASN A 78 -52.31 -19.61 -31.27
C ASN A 78 -51.90 -19.02 -29.91
N ALA A 79 -52.13 -19.75 -28.80
CA ALA A 79 -51.90 -19.23 -27.46
C ALA A 79 -50.46 -18.76 -27.25
N GLY A 80 -49.46 -19.55 -27.68
CA GLY A 80 -48.04 -19.16 -27.62
C GLY A 80 -47.72 -17.86 -28.36
N TYR A 81 -48.34 -17.62 -29.53
CA TYR A 81 -48.15 -16.37 -30.28
C TYR A 81 -48.74 -15.15 -29.53
N TYR A 82 -49.92 -15.30 -28.92
CA TYR A 82 -50.51 -14.24 -28.11
C TYR A 82 -49.73 -14.00 -26.82
N ALA A 83 -49.17 -15.06 -26.23
CA ALA A 83 -48.29 -14.97 -25.07
C ALA A 83 -47.05 -14.12 -25.37
N GLN A 84 -46.42 -14.35 -26.53
CA GLN A 84 -45.30 -13.53 -26.98
C GLN A 84 -45.67 -12.04 -27.11
N ILE A 85 -46.84 -11.73 -27.67
CA ILE A 85 -47.31 -10.33 -27.79
C ILE A 85 -47.45 -9.67 -26.41
N VAL A 86 -48.01 -10.39 -25.43
CA VAL A 86 -48.16 -9.86 -24.06
C VAL A 86 -46.78 -9.65 -23.41
N ALA A 87 -45.87 -10.61 -23.55
CA ALA A 87 -44.50 -10.53 -23.03
C ALA A 87 -43.74 -9.33 -23.63
N GLU A 88 -43.80 -9.13 -24.94
CA GLU A 88 -43.18 -7.98 -25.63
C GLU A 88 -43.72 -6.64 -25.10
N ARG A 89 -45.04 -6.55 -24.91
CA ARG A 89 -45.67 -5.33 -24.37
C ARG A 89 -45.30 -5.11 -22.89
N ALA A 90 -45.13 -6.16 -22.10
CA ALA A 90 -44.69 -6.06 -20.71
C ALA A 90 -43.26 -5.54 -20.59
N VAL A 91 -42.34 -6.01 -21.46
CA VAL A 91 -40.96 -5.49 -21.53
C VAL A 91 -40.94 -4.00 -21.88
N LEU A 92 -41.75 -3.57 -22.86
CA LEU A 92 -41.87 -2.16 -23.22
C LEU A 92 -42.39 -1.30 -22.06
N ARG A 93 -43.35 -1.81 -21.26
CA ARG A 93 -43.83 -1.10 -20.06
C ARG A 93 -42.74 -0.97 -18.99
N ARG A 94 -42.02 -2.05 -18.69
CA ARG A 94 -40.89 -2.05 -17.74
C ARG A 94 -39.80 -1.06 -18.16
N LEU A 95 -39.53 -0.95 -19.46
CA LEU A 95 -38.58 0.03 -20.00
C LEU A 95 -39.04 1.49 -19.75
N VAL A 96 -40.33 1.78 -19.94
CA VAL A 96 -40.89 3.11 -19.66
C VAL A 96 -40.82 3.45 -18.16
N GLU A 97 -41.11 2.48 -17.30
CA GLU A 97 -41.01 2.65 -15.84
C GLU A 97 -39.56 2.90 -15.39
N ALA A 98 -38.61 2.10 -15.88
CA ALA A 98 -37.18 2.30 -15.61
C ALA A 98 -36.71 3.67 -16.09
N GLY A 99 -37.09 4.09 -17.31
CA GLY A 99 -36.81 5.43 -17.83
C GLY A 99 -37.36 6.54 -16.92
N THR A 100 -38.58 6.37 -16.40
CA THR A 100 -39.19 7.33 -15.48
C THR A 100 -38.43 7.42 -14.15
N ARG A 101 -38.00 6.28 -13.59
CA ARG A 101 -37.17 6.24 -12.36
C ARG A 101 -35.80 6.90 -12.57
N ILE A 102 -35.16 6.66 -13.72
CA ILE A 102 -33.89 7.31 -14.07
C ILE A 102 -34.04 8.83 -14.16
N VAL A 103 -35.14 9.31 -14.75
CA VAL A 103 -35.44 10.75 -14.79
C VAL A 103 -35.63 11.31 -13.37
N GLN A 104 -36.33 10.60 -12.49
CA GLN A 104 -36.50 10.99 -11.09
C GLN A 104 -35.18 11.05 -10.32
N LEU A 105 -34.27 10.10 -10.54
CA LEU A 105 -32.91 10.09 -9.98
C LEU A 105 -32.12 11.34 -10.39
N GLY A 106 -32.27 11.81 -11.63
CA GLY A 106 -31.62 13.03 -12.12
C GLY A 106 -32.13 14.34 -11.51
N TYR A 107 -33.35 14.35 -10.97
CA TYR A 107 -33.96 15.52 -10.30
C TYR A 107 -33.88 15.49 -8.78
N ALA A 108 -33.46 14.36 -8.18
CA ALA A 108 -33.35 14.23 -6.73
C ALA A 108 -32.26 15.17 -6.17
N GLN A 109 -32.66 16.36 -5.70
CA GLN A 109 -31.77 17.30 -5.01
C GLN A 109 -31.43 16.77 -3.62
N GLY A 110 -30.34 16.01 -3.51
CA GLY A 110 -29.88 15.47 -2.24
C GLY A 110 -28.58 14.67 -2.31
N GLY A 111 -27.45 15.36 -2.50
CA GLY A 111 -26.13 15.00 -1.94
C GLY A 111 -25.50 13.63 -2.21
N GLY A 112 -26.04 12.79 -3.07
CA GLY A 112 -25.37 11.57 -3.53
C GLY A 112 -24.22 11.90 -4.49
N ASP A 113 -23.15 11.11 -4.46
CA ASP A 113 -22.11 11.19 -5.47
C ASP A 113 -22.74 10.97 -6.87
N VAL A 114 -22.26 11.71 -7.86
CA VAL A 114 -22.71 11.56 -9.26
C VAL A 114 -22.52 10.11 -9.70
N GLU A 115 -21.48 9.44 -9.20
CA GLU A 115 -21.21 8.03 -9.47
C GLU A 115 -22.30 7.10 -8.93
N ASP A 116 -22.83 7.36 -7.72
CA ASP A 116 -23.91 6.56 -7.14
C ASP A 116 -25.22 6.69 -7.94
N ILE A 117 -25.53 7.90 -8.43
CA ILE A 117 -26.70 8.16 -9.27
C ILE A 117 -26.58 7.42 -10.61
N VAL A 118 -25.39 7.43 -11.22
CA VAL A 118 -25.11 6.70 -12.46
C VAL A 118 -25.21 5.19 -12.24
N ASN A 119 -24.69 4.67 -11.13
CA ASN A 119 -24.78 3.24 -10.79
C ASN A 119 -26.23 2.79 -10.54
N ALA A 120 -27.03 3.60 -9.84
CA ALA A 120 -28.45 3.35 -9.63
C ALA A 120 -29.22 3.36 -10.96
N ALA A 121 -28.94 4.32 -11.84
CA ALA A 121 -29.53 4.37 -13.17
C ALA A 121 -29.17 3.14 -14.02
N GLN A 122 -27.92 2.67 -13.95
CA GLN A 122 -27.50 1.45 -14.63
C GLN A 122 -28.24 0.20 -14.12
N ALA A 123 -28.42 0.07 -12.80
CA ALA A 123 -29.17 -1.04 -12.20
C ALA A 123 -30.62 -1.09 -12.69
N GLU A 124 -31.27 0.07 -12.81
CA GLU A 124 -32.65 0.19 -13.32
C GLU A 124 -32.80 -0.27 -14.77
N VAL A 125 -31.85 0.09 -15.65
CA VAL A 125 -31.85 -0.38 -17.05
C VAL A 125 -31.62 -1.90 -17.11
N TYR A 126 -30.75 -2.43 -16.25
CA TYR A 126 -30.44 -3.86 -16.21
C TYR A 126 -31.61 -4.72 -15.73
N ALA A 127 -32.39 -4.24 -14.76
CA ALA A 127 -33.58 -4.95 -14.28
C ALA A 127 -34.65 -5.16 -15.37
N VAL A 128 -34.63 -4.35 -16.43
CA VAL A 128 -35.51 -4.53 -17.62
C VAL A 128 -35.01 -5.67 -18.52
N ALA A 129 -33.70 -5.95 -18.52
CA ALA A 129 -33.07 -6.96 -19.37
C ALA A 129 -33.06 -8.37 -18.74
N ASP A 130 -33.19 -8.48 -17.42
CA ASP A 130 -33.16 -9.77 -16.74
C ASP A 130 -34.47 -10.55 -16.95
N LYS A 131 -34.41 -11.56 -17.83
CA LYS A 131 -35.55 -12.40 -18.21
C LYS A 131 -35.77 -13.60 -17.29
N ARG A 132 -34.99 -13.78 -16.21
CA ARG A 132 -35.12 -14.95 -15.32
C ARG A 132 -35.08 -14.55 -13.85
N GLY A 133 -36.18 -13.97 -13.37
CA GLY A 133 -36.53 -14.11 -11.96
C GLY A 133 -37.01 -15.54 -11.72
N GLY A 134 -36.14 -16.43 -11.24
CA GLY A 134 -36.54 -17.74 -10.74
C GLY A 134 -37.49 -17.58 -9.55
N GLU A 135 -38.44 -18.50 -9.43
CA GLU A 135 -39.32 -18.59 -8.26
C GLU A 135 -38.49 -18.99 -7.02
N ASP A 136 -38.77 -18.40 -5.86
CA ASP A 136 -38.01 -18.59 -4.60
C ASP A 136 -38.09 -20.03 -4.03
N TYR A 137 -38.89 -20.92 -4.63
CA TYR A 137 -39.07 -22.30 -4.18
C TYR A 137 -39.14 -23.25 -5.37
N HIS A 138 -38.18 -24.16 -5.47
CA HIS A 138 -38.21 -25.27 -6.43
C HIS A 138 -38.68 -26.55 -5.74
N ALA A 139 -39.58 -27.31 -6.37
CA ALA A 139 -39.93 -28.64 -5.89
C ALA A 139 -38.72 -29.56 -6.05
N ILE A 140 -38.43 -30.41 -5.05
CA ILE A 140 -37.29 -31.34 -5.09
C ILE A 140 -37.30 -32.20 -6.36
N GLY A 141 -38.48 -32.55 -6.89
CA GLY A 141 -38.62 -33.30 -8.14
C GLY A 141 -37.94 -32.63 -9.34
N ASP A 142 -38.08 -31.31 -9.48
CA ASP A 142 -37.53 -30.55 -10.61
C ASP A 142 -36.00 -30.36 -10.49
N ILE A 143 -35.49 -30.38 -9.25
CA ILE A 143 -34.05 -30.29 -8.95
C ILE A 143 -33.37 -31.65 -9.17
N ILE A 144 -34.08 -32.76 -8.93
CA ILE A 144 -33.51 -34.11 -9.05
C ILE A 144 -33.06 -34.41 -10.48
N GLU A 145 -33.84 -34.07 -11.51
CA GLU A 145 -33.41 -34.30 -12.91
C GLU A 145 -32.13 -33.53 -13.24
N ALA A 146 -32.07 -32.23 -12.91
CA ALA A 146 -30.85 -31.44 -13.09
C ALA A 146 -29.65 -31.97 -12.28
N THR A 147 -29.89 -32.46 -11.06
CA THR A 147 -28.84 -33.04 -10.20
C THR A 147 -28.34 -34.37 -10.77
N VAL A 148 -29.22 -35.19 -11.35
CA VAL A 148 -28.84 -36.46 -12.00
C VAL A 148 -28.01 -36.17 -13.25
N ASP A 149 -28.39 -35.18 -14.06
CA ASP A 149 -27.59 -34.74 -15.21
C ASP A 149 -26.20 -34.26 -14.79
N GLU A 150 -26.09 -33.48 -13.70
CA GLU A 150 -24.79 -33.07 -13.14
C GLU A 150 -23.97 -34.26 -12.62
N ILE A 151 -24.60 -35.25 -11.99
CA ILE A 151 -23.95 -36.48 -11.54
C ILE A 151 -23.48 -37.32 -12.73
N GLU A 152 -24.25 -37.41 -13.81
CA GLU A 152 -23.86 -38.13 -15.02
C GLU A 152 -22.64 -37.49 -15.67
N VAL A 153 -22.61 -36.15 -15.77
CA VAL A 153 -21.45 -35.38 -16.23
C VAL A 153 -20.24 -35.61 -15.32
N ALA A 154 -20.43 -35.59 -13.99
CA ALA A 154 -19.37 -35.87 -13.03
C ALA A 154 -18.88 -37.33 -13.04
N SER A 155 -19.74 -38.28 -13.46
CA SER A 155 -19.43 -39.72 -13.58
C SER A 155 -18.81 -40.11 -14.93
N GLY A 156 -18.74 -39.17 -15.87
CA GLY A 156 -18.32 -39.39 -17.25
C GLY A 156 -16.94 -40.04 -17.36
N ARG A 157 -16.91 -41.22 -18.01
CA ARG A 157 -15.73 -42.03 -18.38
C ARG A 157 -14.73 -41.33 -19.33
N SER A 158 -14.85 -40.01 -19.55
CA SER A 158 -14.08 -39.20 -20.49
C SER A 158 -12.95 -38.37 -19.85
N GLY A 159 -12.88 -38.25 -18.52
CA GLY A 159 -11.86 -37.45 -17.86
C GLY A 159 -12.06 -35.93 -17.99
N GLU A 160 -13.27 -35.47 -18.28
CA GLU A 160 -13.63 -34.04 -18.29
C GLU A 160 -13.90 -33.54 -16.86
N MET A 161 -13.09 -32.58 -16.40
CA MET A 161 -13.27 -31.90 -15.11
C MET A 161 -14.53 -31.02 -15.11
N THR A 162 -15.29 -31.04 -14.02
CA THR A 162 -16.52 -30.24 -13.88
C THR A 162 -16.25 -28.79 -13.46
N GLY A 163 -15.20 -28.54 -12.65
CA GLY A 163 -14.80 -27.21 -12.19
C GLY A 163 -13.71 -26.57 -13.06
N VAL A 164 -13.37 -25.31 -12.75
CA VAL A 164 -12.25 -24.59 -13.39
C VAL A 164 -10.92 -25.23 -12.95
N PRO A 165 -10.11 -25.77 -13.86
CA PRO A 165 -8.88 -26.48 -13.53
C PRO A 165 -7.78 -25.51 -13.04
N THR A 166 -7.14 -25.86 -11.93
CA THR A 166 -6.05 -25.06 -11.34
C THR A 166 -4.71 -25.27 -12.05
N GLY A 167 -4.56 -26.41 -12.75
CA GLY A 167 -3.32 -26.79 -13.42
C GLY A 167 -2.36 -27.57 -12.52
N PHE A 168 -2.74 -27.82 -11.27
CA PHE A 168 -2.05 -28.73 -10.37
C PHE A 168 -2.83 -30.05 -10.32
N THR A 169 -2.28 -31.14 -10.86
CA THR A 169 -3.01 -32.41 -11.04
C THR A 169 -3.52 -32.99 -9.74
N ASP A 170 -2.71 -32.94 -8.68
CA ASP A 170 -3.09 -33.50 -7.38
C ASP A 170 -4.12 -32.62 -6.68
N PHE A 171 -4.06 -31.30 -6.91
CA PHE A 171 -5.08 -30.37 -6.43
C PHE A 171 -6.40 -30.56 -7.17
N ASP A 172 -6.36 -30.66 -8.49
CA ASP A 172 -7.53 -30.88 -9.31
C ASP A 172 -8.14 -32.27 -9.06
N ALA A 173 -7.35 -33.29 -8.73
CA ALA A 173 -7.86 -34.60 -8.29
C ALA A 173 -8.57 -34.53 -6.92
N LEU A 174 -8.08 -33.67 -6.02
CA LEU A 174 -8.69 -33.46 -4.70
C LEU A 174 -9.99 -32.64 -4.79
N THR A 175 -10.04 -31.62 -5.66
CA THR A 175 -11.14 -30.66 -5.70
C THR A 175 -12.11 -30.84 -6.87
N ASN A 176 -11.73 -31.63 -7.88
CA ASN A 176 -12.38 -31.70 -9.19
C ASN A 176 -12.47 -30.32 -9.88
N GLY A 177 -11.41 -29.51 -9.75
CA GLY A 177 -11.36 -28.11 -10.15
C GLY A 177 -12.03 -27.15 -9.15
N LEU A 178 -12.14 -25.87 -9.51
CA LEU A 178 -12.79 -24.82 -8.73
C LEU A 178 -14.23 -24.62 -9.22
N HIS A 179 -15.20 -24.74 -8.33
CA HIS A 179 -16.62 -24.78 -8.71
C HIS A 179 -17.26 -23.38 -8.70
N PRO A 180 -18.24 -23.14 -9.58
CA PRO A 180 -19.10 -21.95 -9.55
C PRO A 180 -19.66 -21.65 -8.15
N GLY A 181 -19.72 -20.36 -7.77
CA GLY A 181 -20.27 -19.96 -6.48
C GLY A 181 -19.32 -20.09 -5.28
N GLN A 182 -18.11 -20.65 -5.48
CA GLN A 182 -17.10 -20.79 -4.43
C GLN A 182 -16.31 -19.50 -4.20
N MET A 183 -16.08 -19.18 -2.93
CA MET A 183 -15.06 -18.25 -2.48
C MET A 183 -13.88 -19.06 -1.96
N ILE A 184 -12.74 -18.91 -2.62
CA ILE A 184 -11.48 -19.58 -2.29
C ILE A 184 -10.52 -18.53 -1.73
N VAL A 185 -9.90 -18.83 -0.60
CA VAL A 185 -8.84 -17.98 -0.03
C VAL A 185 -7.51 -18.69 -0.17
N ILE A 186 -6.56 -18.04 -0.82
CA ILE A 186 -5.18 -18.51 -0.87
C ILE A 186 -4.36 -17.61 0.01
N ALA A 187 -3.77 -18.19 1.06
CA ALA A 187 -3.00 -17.44 2.02
C ALA A 187 -1.55 -17.88 2.06
N ALA A 188 -0.65 -16.91 1.97
CA ALA A 188 0.79 -17.14 1.98
C ALA A 188 1.48 -16.18 2.94
N ARG A 189 2.68 -16.54 3.37
CA ARG A 189 3.56 -15.61 4.08
C ARG A 189 4.26 -14.67 3.11
N PRO A 190 4.44 -13.37 3.46
CA PRO A 190 5.33 -12.48 2.71
C PRO A 190 6.80 -12.93 2.78
N ALA A 191 7.62 -12.53 1.79
CA ALA A 191 9.09 -12.51 1.83
C ALA A 191 9.90 -13.79 1.47
N MET A 192 9.99 -14.09 0.18
CA MET A 192 11.14 -14.83 -0.38
C MET A 192 11.83 -13.95 -1.44
N GLY A 193 12.62 -12.95 -1.01
CA GLY A 193 13.29 -12.02 -1.95
C GLY A 193 13.84 -10.68 -1.44
N LYS A 194 14.01 -10.43 -0.12
CA LYS A 194 14.54 -9.15 0.43
C LYS A 194 15.82 -9.30 1.26
N ALA A 195 16.67 -10.28 0.96
CA ALA A 195 17.88 -10.50 1.76
C ALA A 195 18.98 -9.46 1.46
N LEU A 196 19.53 -8.83 2.49
CA LEU A 196 20.61 -7.84 2.44
C LEU A 196 21.76 -8.28 3.36
N ALA A 197 22.99 -7.82 3.10
CA ALA A 197 24.13 -8.14 3.96
C ALA A 197 23.92 -7.64 5.39
N LEU A 198 24.44 -8.38 6.38
CA LEU A 198 24.21 -8.09 7.82
C LEU A 198 24.70 -6.70 8.25
N ASP A 199 25.74 -6.18 7.62
CA ASP A 199 26.31 -4.86 7.88
C ASP A 199 25.50 -3.72 7.24
N THR A 200 24.47 -4.04 6.45
CA THR A 200 23.63 -3.02 5.81
C THR A 200 22.94 -2.17 6.87
N PRO A 201 23.16 -0.83 6.89
CA PRO A 201 22.56 0.03 7.89
C PRO A 201 21.07 0.24 7.59
N LEU A 202 20.26 0.25 8.64
CA LEU A 202 18.82 0.47 8.60
C LEU A 202 18.48 1.70 9.45
N PRO A 203 17.80 2.72 8.90
CA PRO A 203 17.42 3.89 9.66
C PRO A 203 16.27 3.56 10.63
N THR A 204 16.38 4.07 11.84
CA THR A 204 15.39 3.92 12.92
C THR A 204 14.96 5.30 13.41
N PRO A 205 13.83 5.42 14.14
CA PRO A 205 13.42 6.68 14.76
C PRO A 205 14.46 7.28 15.71
N ASP A 206 15.28 6.45 16.34
CA ASP A 206 16.30 6.89 17.31
C ASP A 206 17.72 6.95 16.73
N GLY A 207 17.93 6.45 15.51
CA GLY A 207 19.24 6.46 14.88
C GLY A 207 19.39 5.46 13.76
N TRP A 208 20.36 4.56 13.92
CA TRP A 208 20.70 3.53 12.96
C TRP A 208 20.81 2.20 13.71
N THR A 209 20.35 1.14 13.07
CA THR A 209 20.68 -0.24 13.41
C THR A 209 21.29 -0.91 12.18
N THR A 210 21.68 -2.16 12.27
CA THR A 210 22.16 -2.95 11.13
C THR A 210 21.22 -4.11 10.85
N MET A 211 21.26 -4.65 9.64
CA MET A 211 20.50 -5.84 9.27
C MET A 211 20.84 -7.06 10.15
N GLY A 212 22.06 -7.13 10.69
CA GLY A 212 22.49 -8.15 11.64
C GLY A 212 21.93 -7.96 13.05
N GLU A 213 21.84 -6.73 13.52
CA GLU A 213 21.44 -6.42 14.90
C GLU A 213 19.92 -6.27 15.08
N VAL A 214 19.21 -5.91 14.03
CA VAL A 214 17.77 -5.64 14.08
C VAL A 214 16.97 -6.89 14.52
N GLN A 215 16.01 -6.67 15.41
CA GLN A 215 15.18 -7.72 16.00
C GLN A 215 13.69 -7.45 15.76
N PRO A 216 12.85 -8.50 15.74
CA PRO A 216 11.41 -8.34 15.84
C PRO A 216 11.06 -7.52 17.09
N GLY A 217 10.25 -6.47 16.92
CA GLY A 217 9.91 -5.50 17.94
C GLY A 217 10.52 -4.12 17.69
N ASP A 218 11.68 -4.06 17.04
CA ASP A 218 12.40 -2.82 16.77
C ASP A 218 11.64 -1.94 15.77
N LEU A 219 11.88 -0.63 15.81
CA LEU A 219 11.32 0.31 14.83
C LEU A 219 12.36 0.64 13.75
N VAL A 220 11.96 0.48 12.48
CA VAL A 220 12.70 0.97 11.31
C VAL A 220 11.82 1.97 10.55
N LEU A 221 12.33 2.57 9.47
CA LEU A 221 11.56 3.54 8.68
C LEU A 221 11.05 2.93 7.37
N GLY A 222 9.79 3.20 7.05
CA GLY A 222 9.11 2.77 5.82
C GLY A 222 9.39 3.69 4.63
N SER A 223 8.94 3.31 3.42
CA SER A 223 9.18 4.12 2.20
C SER A 223 8.45 5.47 2.19
N ASP A 224 7.37 5.57 2.97
CA ASP A 224 6.58 6.77 3.21
C ASP A 224 7.22 7.72 4.24
N GLY A 225 8.36 7.31 4.83
CA GLY A 225 9.11 8.05 5.83
C GLY A 225 8.63 7.85 7.27
N ARG A 226 7.58 7.06 7.52
CA ARG A 226 7.04 6.84 8.88
C ARG A 226 7.75 5.70 9.60
N PRO A 227 7.84 5.74 10.94
CA PRO A 227 8.23 4.58 11.74
C PRO A 227 7.31 3.39 11.49
N THR A 228 7.92 2.22 11.31
CA THR A 228 7.23 0.95 11.16
C THR A 228 7.94 -0.11 11.98
N GLN A 229 7.17 -0.98 12.60
CA GLN A 229 7.73 -2.03 13.44
C GLN A 229 8.29 -3.15 12.56
N VAL A 230 9.53 -3.55 12.83
CA VAL A 230 10.08 -4.83 12.38
C VAL A 230 9.33 -5.89 13.12
N VAL A 231 8.58 -6.69 12.41
CA VAL A 231 7.72 -7.67 13.04
C VAL A 231 8.31 -9.08 12.89
N ALA A 232 9.22 -9.30 11.92
CA ALA A 232 10.04 -10.52 11.85
C ALA A 232 11.41 -10.26 11.24
N ALA A 233 12.34 -11.17 11.53
CA ALA A 233 13.66 -11.20 10.94
C ALA A 233 14.07 -12.67 10.75
N THR A 234 14.45 -13.03 9.53
CA THR A 234 14.90 -14.39 9.15
C THR A 234 16.19 -14.80 9.86
N GLU A 235 16.55 -16.08 9.83
CA GLU A 235 17.90 -16.50 10.21
C GLU A 235 18.94 -15.98 9.20
N VAL A 236 20.19 -15.86 9.63
CA VAL A 236 21.30 -15.43 8.77
C VAL A 236 21.52 -16.47 7.67
N MET A 237 21.34 -16.08 6.41
CA MET A 237 21.65 -16.87 5.24
C MET A 237 23.13 -16.73 4.86
N VAL A 238 23.81 -17.83 4.57
CA VAL A 238 25.23 -17.86 4.16
C VAL A 238 25.36 -18.63 2.85
N ASP A 239 26.51 -18.51 2.17
CA ASP A 239 26.84 -19.22 0.91
C ASP A 239 25.88 -18.96 -0.26
N ARG A 240 25.24 -17.77 -0.27
CA ARG A 240 24.38 -17.30 -1.36
C ARG A 240 25.14 -16.35 -2.31
N PRO A 241 24.86 -16.37 -3.63
CA PRO A 241 25.44 -15.40 -4.55
C PRO A 241 24.99 -13.97 -4.19
N CYS A 242 25.95 -13.06 -4.02
CA CYS A 242 25.70 -11.67 -3.66
C CYS A 242 26.18 -10.71 -4.74
N TYR A 243 25.55 -9.54 -4.79
CA TYR A 243 25.91 -8.45 -5.68
C TYR A 243 26.07 -7.14 -4.89
N GLU A 244 27.09 -6.37 -5.21
CA GLU A 244 27.17 -4.95 -4.88
C GLU A 244 26.30 -4.16 -5.88
N VAL A 245 25.28 -3.47 -5.39
CA VAL A 245 24.44 -2.55 -6.17
C VAL A 245 24.90 -1.12 -5.90
N GLU A 246 25.52 -0.49 -6.88
CA GLU A 246 26.03 0.90 -6.81
C GLU A 246 24.99 1.87 -7.40
N PHE A 247 24.69 2.92 -6.65
CA PHE A 247 23.73 3.96 -7.02
C PHE A 247 24.44 5.24 -7.46
N SER A 248 23.74 6.04 -8.24
CA SER A 248 24.23 7.28 -8.87
C SER A 248 24.67 8.39 -7.91
N ASP A 249 24.43 8.21 -6.62
CA ASP A 249 24.92 9.07 -5.54
C ASP A 249 26.17 8.53 -4.84
N GLY A 250 26.70 7.39 -5.29
CA GLY A 250 27.88 6.72 -4.75
C GLY A 250 27.58 5.71 -3.64
N THR A 251 26.31 5.53 -3.25
CA THR A 251 25.93 4.50 -2.27
C THR A 251 26.06 3.11 -2.88
N VAL A 252 26.54 2.16 -2.07
CA VAL A 252 26.63 0.74 -2.44
C VAL A 252 25.85 -0.07 -1.41
N ILE A 253 25.03 -1.01 -1.86
CA ILE A 253 24.34 -1.98 -1.01
C ILE A 253 24.70 -3.39 -1.48
N VAL A 254 25.13 -4.25 -0.56
CA VAL A 254 25.33 -5.67 -0.84
C VAL A 254 24.01 -6.40 -0.62
N ALA A 255 23.54 -7.06 -1.67
CA ALA A 255 22.25 -7.74 -1.68
C ALA A 255 22.39 -9.14 -2.29
N ASP A 256 21.55 -10.07 -1.84
CA ASP A 256 21.41 -11.38 -2.47
C ASP A 256 21.06 -11.26 -3.96
N GLU A 257 21.44 -12.23 -4.77
CA GLU A 257 21.14 -12.23 -6.21
C GLU A 257 19.64 -12.14 -6.52
N GLN A 258 18.79 -12.69 -5.64
CA GLN A 258 17.33 -12.70 -5.75
C GLN A 258 16.69 -11.49 -5.07
N HIS A 259 17.48 -10.58 -4.47
CA HIS A 259 16.96 -9.39 -3.81
C HIS A 259 16.18 -8.50 -4.78
N GLN A 260 14.93 -8.19 -4.45
CA GLN A 260 13.99 -7.49 -5.32
C GLN A 260 13.94 -5.98 -5.09
N TRP A 261 14.17 -5.22 -6.16
CA TRP A 261 14.14 -3.75 -6.18
C TRP A 261 13.00 -3.25 -7.07
N LEU A 262 12.19 -2.30 -6.60
CA LEU A 262 11.25 -1.59 -7.48
C LEU A 262 12.01 -0.57 -8.34
N THR A 263 12.22 -0.89 -9.61
CA THR A 263 13.02 -0.08 -10.54
C THR A 263 12.20 0.37 -11.74
N ARG A 264 12.40 1.60 -12.20
CA ARG A 264 11.93 2.06 -13.52
C ARG A 264 13.07 1.91 -14.51
N SER A 265 12.83 1.26 -15.64
CA SER A 265 13.76 1.23 -16.76
C SER A 265 13.70 2.54 -17.56
N ARG A 266 14.62 2.72 -18.51
CA ARG A 266 14.63 3.92 -19.38
C ARG A 266 13.38 4.01 -20.25
N SER A 267 12.89 2.89 -20.75
CA SER A 267 11.66 2.82 -21.55
C SER A 267 10.43 3.12 -20.68
N GLU A 268 10.33 2.54 -19.49
CA GLU A 268 9.23 2.77 -18.54
C GLU A 268 9.15 4.23 -18.11
N ARG A 269 10.29 4.88 -17.80
CA ARG A 269 10.34 6.32 -17.48
C ARG A 269 9.86 7.21 -18.63
N ARG A 270 10.16 6.85 -19.89
CA ARG A 270 9.68 7.60 -21.06
C ARG A 270 8.17 7.43 -21.29
N ALA A 271 7.64 6.26 -20.94
CA ALA A 271 6.22 5.94 -21.04
C ALA A 271 5.38 6.41 -19.84
N GLY A 272 6.00 6.96 -18.79
CA GLY A 272 5.29 7.37 -17.57
C GLY A 272 4.80 6.21 -16.68
N GLY A 273 5.35 5.00 -16.85
CA GLY A 273 4.92 3.80 -16.13
C GLY A 273 5.36 3.75 -14.66
N PRO A 274 4.69 2.95 -13.81
CA PRO A 274 4.93 2.91 -12.36
C PRO A 274 6.29 2.33 -11.95
N GLY A 275 6.96 1.58 -12.84
CA GLY A 275 8.17 0.79 -12.55
C GLY A 275 7.85 -0.69 -12.45
N SER A 276 8.88 -1.53 -12.44
CA SER A 276 8.76 -2.97 -12.28
C SER A 276 9.82 -3.52 -11.34
N ILE A 277 9.45 -4.56 -10.60
CA ILE A 277 10.32 -5.20 -9.62
C ILE A 277 11.40 -5.99 -10.36
N ARG A 278 12.68 -5.76 -10.06
CA ARG A 278 13.82 -6.45 -10.66
C ARG A 278 14.78 -6.98 -9.59
N THR A 279 15.35 -8.15 -9.80
CA THR A 279 16.34 -8.71 -8.88
C THR A 279 17.71 -8.04 -9.03
N SER A 280 18.58 -8.10 -8.01
CA SER A 280 19.97 -7.63 -8.10
C SER A 280 20.68 -8.23 -9.32
N ARG A 281 20.50 -9.54 -9.57
CA ARG A 281 21.01 -10.20 -10.76
C ARG A 281 20.40 -9.65 -12.05
N GLU A 282 19.09 -9.40 -12.11
CA GLU A 282 18.47 -8.81 -13.30
C GLU A 282 19.07 -7.45 -13.66
N ILE A 283 19.28 -6.62 -12.65
CA ILE A 283 19.84 -5.29 -12.78
C ILE A 283 21.29 -5.40 -13.26
N ALA A 284 22.11 -6.32 -12.71
CA ALA A 284 23.49 -6.57 -13.15
C ALA A 284 23.66 -6.76 -14.66
N PHE A 285 22.78 -7.53 -15.29
CA PHE A 285 22.87 -7.74 -16.73
C PHE A 285 22.25 -6.63 -17.57
N SER A 286 21.54 -5.68 -16.96
CA SER A 286 20.79 -4.65 -17.70
C SER A 286 20.98 -3.23 -17.13
N VAL A 287 22.05 -2.99 -16.36
CA VAL A 287 22.40 -1.68 -15.76
C VAL A 287 22.41 -0.58 -16.81
N ARG A 288 22.90 -0.89 -18.01
CA ARG A 288 22.99 0.02 -19.16
C ARG A 288 22.15 -0.48 -20.33
N THR A 289 21.66 0.44 -21.15
CA THR A 289 20.91 0.13 -22.37
C THR A 289 21.84 -0.38 -23.47
N GLU A 290 21.37 -1.33 -24.28
CA GLU A 290 22.14 -1.92 -25.40
C GLU A 290 22.36 -0.99 -26.60
N THR A 291 21.92 0.27 -26.50
CA THR A 291 22.19 1.32 -27.49
C THR A 291 23.68 1.69 -27.52
N VAL A 292 24.18 2.19 -28.65
CA VAL A 292 25.57 2.70 -28.83
C VAL A 292 26.03 3.63 -27.69
N GLU A 293 25.13 4.41 -27.11
CA GLU A 293 25.43 5.36 -26.03
C GLU A 293 25.48 4.74 -24.61
N ALA A 294 25.17 3.45 -24.44
CA ALA A 294 25.23 2.70 -23.17
C ALA A 294 24.70 3.44 -21.93
N ARG A 295 23.52 4.07 -22.05
CA ARG A 295 22.94 4.94 -21.01
C ARG A 295 22.41 4.12 -19.83
N LEU A 296 22.39 4.70 -18.63
CA LEU A 296 21.80 4.06 -17.45
C LEU A 296 20.33 3.69 -17.66
N ASN A 297 20.00 2.45 -17.32
CA ASN A 297 18.68 1.88 -17.56
C ASN A 297 17.78 1.97 -16.32
N HIS A 298 18.26 1.55 -15.15
CA HIS A 298 17.42 1.39 -13.96
C HIS A 298 17.45 2.59 -13.02
N SER A 299 16.30 2.93 -12.43
CA SER A 299 16.19 3.92 -11.36
C SER A 299 15.20 3.51 -10.28
N ILE A 300 15.51 3.75 -9.01
CA ILE A 300 14.63 3.53 -7.87
C ILE A 300 14.05 4.87 -7.42
N ARG A 301 12.79 4.89 -6.98
CA ARG A 301 12.17 6.10 -6.42
C ARG A 301 12.74 6.39 -5.03
N ASN A 302 13.01 7.66 -4.74
CA ASN A 302 13.48 8.07 -3.42
C ASN A 302 12.36 7.89 -2.38
N ALA A 303 12.76 7.66 -1.14
CA ALA A 303 11.86 7.72 0.01
C ALA A 303 11.25 9.13 0.15
N ARG A 304 10.07 9.21 0.77
CA ARG A 304 9.54 10.50 1.22
C ARG A 304 10.38 11.03 2.39
N ALA A 305 10.24 12.31 2.69
CA ALA A 305 10.83 12.90 3.89
C ALA A 305 10.36 12.13 5.13
N LEU A 306 11.29 11.80 6.02
CA LEU A 306 10.97 11.08 7.26
C LEU A 306 9.92 11.86 8.04
N GLN A 307 8.93 11.17 8.58
CA GLN A 307 7.82 11.74 9.35
C GLN A 307 8.02 11.32 10.80
N LEU A 308 8.76 12.13 11.55
CA LEU A 308 9.11 11.90 12.96
C LEU A 308 8.50 12.99 13.84
N ASP A 309 8.37 12.70 15.12
CA ASP A 309 7.78 13.61 16.10
C ASP A 309 8.65 14.83 16.38
N GLU A 310 8.02 15.89 16.87
CA GLU A 310 8.71 17.10 17.30
C GLU A 310 9.53 16.83 18.56
N GLN A 311 10.80 17.27 18.56
CA GLN A 311 11.74 17.04 19.65
C GLN A 311 11.95 18.32 20.48
N PRO A 312 12.07 18.23 21.82
CA PRO A 312 12.45 19.36 22.65
C PRO A 312 13.94 19.64 22.51
N LEU A 313 14.30 20.55 21.60
CA LEU A 313 15.70 20.84 21.24
C LEU A 313 16.25 22.00 22.10
N PRO A 314 17.43 21.84 22.76
CA PRO A 314 18.01 22.88 23.64
C PRO A 314 18.39 24.18 22.92
N VAL A 315 18.65 24.10 21.62
CA VAL A 315 18.92 25.24 20.73
C VAL A 315 17.99 25.13 19.54
N ALA A 316 17.34 26.23 19.16
CA ALA A 316 16.45 26.24 18.00
C ALA A 316 17.18 25.72 16.74
N PRO A 317 16.52 24.91 15.89
CA PRO A 317 17.17 24.25 14.76
C PRO A 317 17.88 25.22 13.81
N TYR A 318 17.23 26.31 13.40
CA TYR A 318 17.87 27.34 12.56
C TYR A 318 19.15 27.90 13.18
N VAL A 319 19.10 28.25 14.47
CA VAL A 319 20.23 28.84 15.20
C VAL A 319 21.40 27.86 15.26
N LEU A 320 21.13 26.58 15.57
CA LEU A 320 22.17 25.56 15.57
C LEU A 320 22.77 25.39 14.18
N GLY A 321 21.96 25.36 13.13
CA GLY A 321 22.43 25.26 11.74
C GLY A 321 23.34 26.42 11.34
N ALA A 322 22.91 27.65 11.63
CA ALA A 322 23.68 28.85 11.38
C ALA A 322 25.01 28.87 12.16
N TRP A 323 25.01 28.35 13.40
CA TRP A 323 26.24 28.24 14.20
C TRP A 323 27.16 27.11 13.72
N LEU A 324 26.61 25.96 13.32
CA LEU A 324 27.43 24.84 12.82
C LEU A 324 28.20 25.23 11.56
N ALA A 325 27.57 25.98 10.67
CA ALA A 325 28.20 26.53 9.49
C ALA A 325 29.10 27.74 9.83
N GLY A 326 28.51 28.92 10.07
CA GLY A 326 29.24 30.19 10.25
C GLY A 326 29.83 30.45 11.64
N GLY A 327 29.67 29.54 12.61
CA GLY A 327 30.11 29.71 13.99
C GLY A 327 31.57 29.32 14.27
N THR A 328 32.06 29.63 15.47
CA THR A 328 33.38 29.17 15.94
C THR A 328 33.21 27.96 16.85
N SER A 329 34.06 26.93 16.70
CA SER A 329 34.04 25.76 17.58
C SER A 329 34.47 26.08 19.03
N ALA A 330 35.03 27.26 19.29
CA ALA A 330 35.52 27.68 20.60
C ALA A 330 34.48 28.44 21.46
N GLY A 331 33.27 28.70 20.94
CA GLY A 331 32.26 29.44 21.70
C GLY A 331 31.02 29.86 20.92
N ALA A 332 30.07 30.48 21.61
CA ALA A 332 28.80 30.92 21.04
C ALA A 332 28.93 32.24 20.24
N SER A 333 29.66 32.21 19.13
CA SER A 333 29.72 33.33 18.18
C SER A 333 29.61 32.87 16.74
N ILE A 334 28.98 33.68 15.89
CA ILE A 334 28.84 33.48 14.45
C ILE A 334 29.48 34.61 13.66
N THR A 335 29.86 34.33 12.42
CA THR A 335 30.35 35.33 11.47
C THR A 335 29.42 35.34 10.26
N THR A 336 28.80 36.48 9.92
CA THR A 336 27.85 36.55 8.81
C THR A 336 27.89 37.89 8.07
N ALA A 337 27.81 37.80 6.74
CA ALA A 337 27.55 38.85 5.76
C ALA A 337 26.26 39.65 6.00
N ASP A 338 25.23 38.87 6.36
CA ASP A 338 23.83 39.15 6.08
C ASP A 338 23.11 39.54 7.38
N PRO A 339 22.67 40.80 7.55
CA PRO A 339 21.97 41.27 8.75
C PRO A 339 20.64 40.55 9.01
N GLU A 340 19.97 40.06 7.97
CA GLU A 340 18.72 39.32 8.06
C GLU A 340 18.87 38.04 8.89
N LEU A 341 20.05 37.41 8.84
CA LEU A 341 20.39 36.22 9.62
C LEU A 341 20.42 36.53 11.12
N VAL A 342 20.89 37.72 11.50
CA VAL A 342 20.87 38.20 12.89
C VAL A 342 19.43 38.35 13.38
N VAL A 343 18.57 38.99 12.57
CA VAL A 343 17.15 39.19 12.91
C VAL A 343 16.42 37.85 13.08
N ARG A 344 16.68 36.87 12.21
CA ARG A 344 16.10 35.53 12.32
C ARG A 344 16.52 34.82 13.61
N ILE A 345 17.78 34.94 14.01
CA ILE A 345 18.29 34.36 15.28
C ILE A 345 17.68 35.08 16.49
N GLU A 346 17.48 36.40 16.43
CA GLU A 346 16.80 37.14 17.49
C GLU A 346 15.32 36.76 17.62
N ALA A 347 14.66 36.46 16.50
CA ALA A 347 13.28 35.95 16.49
C ALA A 347 13.13 34.58 17.17
N GLU A 348 14.21 33.79 17.26
CA GLU A 348 14.29 32.54 18.03
C GLU A 348 14.54 32.76 19.53
N GLY A 349 14.51 34.02 19.99
CA GLY A 349 14.59 34.38 21.41
C GLY A 349 16.01 34.55 21.95
N LEU A 350 17.03 34.60 21.09
CA LEU A 350 18.41 34.92 21.49
C LEU A 350 18.71 36.41 21.35
N VAL A 351 19.68 36.89 22.13
CA VAL A 351 20.25 38.23 21.99
C VAL A 351 21.54 38.15 21.21
N VAL A 352 21.67 38.92 20.13
CA VAL A 352 22.85 38.92 19.26
C VAL A 352 23.65 40.21 19.44
N LYS A 353 24.85 40.14 20.02
CA LYS A 353 25.70 41.32 20.27
C LYS A 353 26.86 41.37 19.29
N HIS A 354 27.03 42.51 18.60
CA HIS A 354 28.17 42.73 17.70
C HIS A 354 29.49 42.75 18.49
N LEU A 355 30.51 42.02 18.02
CA LEU A 355 31.85 41.99 18.62
C LEU A 355 32.78 43.01 17.93
N SER A 356 33.94 43.30 18.53
CA SER A 356 34.90 44.26 17.97
C SER A 356 35.46 43.85 16.60
N ALA A 357 35.42 42.56 16.26
CA ALA A 357 35.80 42.05 14.94
C ALA A 357 34.66 42.20 13.91
N LYS A 358 35.01 42.63 12.69
CA LYS A 358 34.06 42.90 11.60
C LYS A 358 33.18 41.66 11.30
N MET A 359 31.86 41.85 11.21
CA MET A 359 30.86 40.81 10.90
C MET A 359 30.75 39.65 11.91
N ARG A 360 31.31 39.81 13.12
CA ARG A 360 31.28 38.77 14.16
C ARG A 360 30.30 39.12 15.27
N TYR A 361 29.46 38.16 15.65
CA TYR A 361 28.38 38.37 16.60
C TYR A 361 28.42 37.29 17.70
N ALA A 362 28.22 37.70 18.95
CA ALA A 362 28.06 36.79 20.09
C ALA A 362 26.58 36.48 20.31
N LEU A 363 26.28 35.20 20.53
CA LEU A 363 24.95 34.71 20.86
C LEU A 363 24.79 34.60 22.37
N GLN A 364 23.76 35.23 22.92
CA GLN A 364 23.47 35.24 24.36
C GLN A 364 22.02 34.86 24.62
N LEU A 365 21.77 34.20 25.75
CA LEU A 365 20.41 34.07 26.25
C LEU A 365 19.93 35.46 26.70
N PRO A 366 18.62 35.74 26.60
CA PRO A 366 18.08 37.02 27.00
C PRO A 366 18.40 37.30 28.47
N GLU A 367 18.83 38.53 28.75
CA GLU A 367 19.06 38.98 30.11
C GLU A 367 17.72 39.01 30.85
N GLU A 368 17.70 38.50 32.07
CA GLU A 368 16.50 38.49 32.89
C GLU A 368 16.08 39.91 33.25
N VAL A 369 14.81 40.26 33.00
CA VAL A 369 14.25 41.54 33.43
C VAL A 369 13.98 41.44 34.93
N ILE A 370 14.85 42.06 35.74
CA ILE A 370 14.70 42.08 37.19
C ILE A 370 13.71 43.20 37.56
N ALA A 371 12.56 42.83 38.11
CA ALA A 371 11.56 43.80 38.56
C ALA A 371 12.08 44.74 39.66
N VAL A 372 11.56 45.97 39.69
CA VAL A 372 11.75 46.90 40.81
C VAL A 372 11.19 46.27 42.08
N ARG A 373 11.93 46.38 43.18
CA ARG A 373 11.56 45.79 44.47
C ARG A 373 11.72 46.79 45.59
N THR A 374 10.99 46.55 46.67
CA THR A 374 11.08 47.29 47.91
C THR A 374 12.18 46.72 48.80
N CYS A 375 13.08 47.57 49.29
CA CYS A 375 14.16 47.17 50.20
C CYS A 375 13.60 46.66 51.53
N VAL A 376 13.97 45.44 51.92
CA VAL A 376 13.49 44.80 53.18
C VAL A 376 13.94 45.50 54.46
N VAL A 377 14.86 46.46 54.37
CA VAL A 377 15.39 47.22 55.52
C VAL A 377 14.83 48.64 55.58
N CYS A 378 14.70 49.33 54.45
CA CYS A 378 14.35 50.76 54.43
C CYS A 378 13.11 51.12 53.62
N GLY A 379 12.42 50.14 53.03
CA GLY A 379 11.18 50.39 52.28
C GLY A 379 11.35 51.12 50.94
N ALA A 380 12.57 51.47 50.53
CA ALA A 380 12.80 52.18 49.28
C ALA A 380 12.72 51.24 48.06
N GLU A 381 12.12 51.72 46.98
CA GLU A 381 12.16 51.03 45.68
C GLU A 381 13.57 51.07 45.09
N PHE A 382 14.02 49.93 44.56
CA PHE A 382 15.30 49.80 43.88
C PHE A 382 15.23 48.66 42.85
N THR A 383 16.06 48.73 41.81
CA THR A 383 16.25 47.62 40.86
C THR A 383 17.43 46.78 41.34
N PRO A 384 17.22 45.51 41.74
CA PRO A 384 18.30 44.65 42.19
C PRO A 384 19.24 44.28 41.03
N ARG A 385 20.53 44.05 41.34
CA ARG A 385 21.49 43.47 40.36
C ARG A 385 21.20 42.00 40.04
N THR A 386 20.59 41.26 40.97
CA THR A 386 20.14 39.87 40.77
C THR A 386 18.83 39.65 41.53
N ALA A 387 17.99 38.70 41.08
CA ALA A 387 16.70 38.39 41.72
C ALA A 387 16.79 38.04 43.22
N GLN A 388 17.99 37.67 43.68
CA GLN A 388 18.31 37.25 45.04
C GLN A 388 18.56 38.43 45.99
N VAL A 389 18.90 39.61 45.46
CA VAL A 389 19.21 40.80 46.26
C VAL A 389 17.91 41.41 46.79
N LYS A 390 17.80 41.47 48.13
CA LYS A 390 16.63 42.02 48.85
C LYS A 390 16.85 43.42 49.43
N THR A 391 18.04 44.00 49.28
CA THR A 391 18.39 45.31 49.85
C THR A 391 18.91 46.28 48.79
N CYS A 392 18.67 47.58 49.00
CA CYS A 392 19.03 48.64 48.06
C CYS A 392 20.54 48.97 47.96
N GLY A 393 21.42 48.21 48.64
CA GLY A 393 22.87 48.36 48.52
C GLY A 393 23.51 49.64 49.11
N ARG A 394 22.72 50.62 49.60
CA ARG A 394 23.24 51.87 50.19
C ARG A 394 23.98 51.61 51.52
N SER A 395 23.24 51.51 52.61
CA SER A 395 23.74 51.15 53.94
C SER A 395 22.90 50.03 54.58
N CYS A 396 22.03 49.41 53.77
CA CYS A 396 21.07 48.39 54.18
C CYS A 396 21.64 46.96 54.06
N GLY A 397 22.71 46.75 53.30
CA GLY A 397 23.28 45.42 53.06
C GLY A 397 23.75 44.72 54.34
N GLY A 398 24.51 45.41 55.19
CA GLY A 398 24.94 44.87 56.50
C GLY A 398 23.83 44.84 57.56
N ARG A 399 22.77 45.65 57.40
CA ARG A 399 21.64 45.71 58.35
C ARG A 399 20.61 44.59 58.15
N ALA A 400 20.65 43.88 57.03
CA ALA A 400 19.70 42.82 56.73
C ALA A 400 19.91 41.54 57.55
N GLN A 401 21.07 41.35 58.20
CA GLN A 401 21.35 40.16 59.02
C GLN A 401 20.45 40.04 60.27
N GLY A 402 19.80 41.12 60.70
CA GLY A 402 18.92 41.17 61.87
C GLY A 402 17.41 41.12 61.58
N VAL A 403 16.98 40.88 60.34
CA VAL A 403 15.56 40.86 59.96
C VAL A 403 15.03 39.42 59.93
N GLU A 404 14.09 39.08 60.83
CA GLU A 404 13.47 37.74 60.89
C GLU A 404 12.84 37.32 59.55
N GLY A 405 13.00 36.05 59.16
CA GLY A 405 12.45 35.49 57.92
C GLY A 405 13.25 35.74 56.64
N THR A 406 14.36 36.49 56.71
CA THR A 406 15.27 36.67 55.56
C THR A 406 16.40 35.63 55.54
N SER A 407 16.11 34.39 55.12
CA SER A 407 17.20 33.48 54.72
C SER A 407 18.00 34.13 53.59
N LEU A 408 19.26 34.45 53.87
CA LEU A 408 20.20 35.20 53.02
C LEU A 408 21.02 34.31 52.08
N VAL A 409 20.95 32.98 52.23
CA VAL A 409 21.72 32.08 51.37
C VAL A 409 21.07 32.06 49.98
N PRO A 410 21.74 32.59 48.95
CA PRO A 410 21.16 32.62 47.62
C PRO A 410 20.95 31.18 47.13
N ARG A 411 19.82 30.88 46.50
CA ARG A 411 19.52 29.53 45.98
C ARG A 411 19.25 29.57 44.49
N CYS A 412 19.76 28.58 43.76
CA CYS A 412 19.49 28.42 42.34
C CYS A 412 17.99 28.33 42.08
N ALA A 413 17.47 29.10 41.12
CA ALA A 413 16.06 29.04 40.73
C ALA A 413 15.67 27.65 40.20
N ASP A 414 16.60 26.96 39.54
CA ASP A 414 16.29 25.72 38.83
C ASP A 414 16.50 24.47 39.71
N CYS A 415 17.61 24.36 40.47
CA CYS A 415 17.91 23.19 41.29
C CYS A 415 17.85 23.40 42.81
N GLY A 416 17.63 24.64 43.30
CA GLY A 416 17.55 24.95 44.73
C GLY A 416 18.88 24.91 45.51
N ALA A 417 19.99 24.53 44.89
CA ALA A 417 21.32 24.49 45.51
C ALA A 417 21.85 25.90 45.88
N PRO A 418 22.77 26.04 46.85
CA PRO A 418 23.40 27.32 47.16
C PRO A 418 24.03 27.96 45.92
N SER A 419 23.79 29.24 45.72
CA SER A 419 24.30 30.06 44.62
C SER A 419 25.15 31.21 45.17
N SER A 420 26.09 31.71 44.38
CA SER A 420 26.95 32.87 44.72
C SER A 420 26.21 34.22 44.65
N GLY A 421 24.88 34.22 44.60
CA GLY A 421 24.05 35.42 44.46
C GLY A 421 23.48 35.62 43.05
N MET A 422 23.77 34.73 42.10
CA MET A 422 23.19 34.71 40.75
C MET A 422 21.90 33.87 40.70
N ARG A 423 21.04 34.07 39.69
CA ARG A 423 19.80 33.27 39.53
C ARG A 423 20.08 31.76 39.47
N LEU A 424 21.11 31.36 38.73
CA LEU A 424 21.55 29.98 38.62
C LEU A 424 22.80 29.75 39.48
N CYS A 425 22.91 28.57 40.09
CA CYS A 425 24.18 28.12 40.66
C CYS A 425 25.21 27.88 39.54
N GLN A 426 26.48 27.72 39.90
CA GLN A 426 27.55 27.49 38.92
C GLN A 426 27.27 26.26 38.04
N ALA A 427 26.82 25.15 38.64
CA ALA A 427 26.50 23.93 37.90
C ALA A 427 25.38 24.14 36.85
N CYS A 428 24.22 24.70 37.23
CA CYS A 428 23.14 24.99 36.29
C CYS A 428 23.55 26.01 35.22
N ARG A 429 24.41 26.98 35.57
CA ARG A 429 24.92 27.94 34.60
C ARG A 429 25.86 27.31 33.57
N GLU A 430 26.69 26.36 34.01
CA GLU A 430 27.61 25.61 33.14
C GLU A 430 26.89 24.54 32.30
N ASP A 431 25.70 24.13 32.73
CA ASP A 431 24.81 23.16 32.09
C ASP A 431 23.90 23.81 31.01
N HIS A 432 23.07 24.79 31.38
CA HIS A 432 22.09 25.41 30.45
C HIS A 432 21.99 26.94 30.54
N GLY A 433 22.65 27.59 31.50
CA GLY A 433 22.50 29.03 31.73
C GLY A 433 23.20 29.96 30.73
N THR A 434 23.83 29.43 29.68
CA THR A 434 24.41 30.22 28.57
C THR A 434 24.31 29.46 27.25
N VAL A 435 24.29 30.15 26.11
CA VAL A 435 24.34 29.48 24.78
C VAL A 435 25.58 28.60 24.64
N THR A 436 26.72 29.00 25.23
CA THR A 436 27.94 28.16 25.23
C THR A 436 27.75 26.89 26.05
N ALA A 437 27.03 26.95 27.16
CA ALA A 437 26.68 25.77 27.96
C ALA A 437 25.77 24.82 27.18
N LEU A 438 24.72 25.35 26.53
CA LEU A 438 23.83 24.56 25.66
C LEU A 438 24.60 23.86 24.53
N LEU A 439 25.48 24.58 23.82
CA LEU A 439 26.34 24.00 22.77
C LEU A 439 27.32 22.95 23.32
N ARG A 440 27.80 23.12 24.56
CA ARG A 440 28.63 22.12 25.24
C ARG A 440 27.83 20.87 25.57
N GLY A 441 26.61 21.03 26.09
CA GLY A 441 25.70 19.92 26.37
C GLY A 441 25.33 19.12 25.13
N LEU A 442 25.23 19.79 23.98
CA LEU A 442 25.05 19.14 22.67
C LEU A 442 26.31 18.45 22.13
N GLY A 443 27.48 18.60 22.78
CA GLY A 443 28.75 18.03 22.32
C GLY A 443 29.34 18.67 21.06
N VAL A 444 28.80 19.79 20.58
CA VAL A 444 29.20 20.39 19.30
C VAL A 444 30.33 21.41 19.41
N LEU A 445 30.72 21.79 20.63
CA LEU A 445 31.91 22.60 20.88
C LEU A 445 33.18 21.76 20.64
N ALA A 446 34.19 22.38 20.04
CA ALA A 446 35.42 21.75 19.55
C ALA A 446 35.24 20.68 18.45
N ASP A 447 34.10 19.99 18.37
CA ASP A 447 33.75 19.04 17.31
C ASP A 447 32.38 19.36 16.70
N LYS A 448 32.38 20.16 15.62
CA LYS A 448 31.15 20.51 14.92
C LYS A 448 30.58 19.30 14.19
N HIS A 449 29.43 18.83 14.65
CA HIS A 449 28.62 17.79 14.01
C HIS A 449 27.13 18.09 14.25
N ILE A 450 26.24 17.39 13.53
CA ILE A 450 24.80 17.47 13.79
C ILE A 450 24.43 16.41 14.82
N PRO A 451 23.90 16.77 16.01
CA PRO A 451 23.52 15.77 17.01
C PRO A 451 22.34 14.90 16.54
N GLN A 452 22.29 13.65 16.98
CA GLN A 452 21.30 12.65 16.54
C GLN A 452 19.85 13.13 16.75
N GLN A 453 19.57 13.77 17.89
CA GLN A 453 18.24 14.31 18.20
C GLN A 453 17.74 15.35 17.18
N TYR A 454 18.65 16.03 16.47
CA TYR A 454 18.29 16.94 15.38
C TYR A 454 18.09 16.20 14.06
N LEU A 455 18.85 15.12 13.80
CA LEU A 455 18.67 14.24 12.63
C LEU A 455 17.40 13.38 12.71
N ARG A 456 16.81 13.27 13.90
CA ARG A 456 15.55 12.55 14.17
C ARG A 456 14.41 13.45 14.65
N ALA A 457 14.60 14.76 14.53
CA ALA A 457 13.55 15.75 14.78
C ALA A 457 12.47 15.73 13.70
N SER A 458 11.37 16.44 13.93
CA SER A 458 10.29 16.56 12.95
C SER A 458 10.79 17.12 11.62
N GLU A 459 10.06 16.85 10.53
CA GLU A 459 10.41 17.37 9.20
C GLU A 459 10.61 18.90 9.23
N ALA A 460 9.73 19.63 9.93
CA ALA A 460 9.81 21.08 10.07
C ALA A 460 11.11 21.51 10.78
N GLN A 461 11.46 20.88 11.90
CA GLN A 461 12.69 21.17 12.65
C GLN A 461 13.94 20.85 11.81
N ARG A 462 13.93 19.76 11.04
CA ARG A 462 15.04 19.40 10.13
C ARG A 462 15.17 20.37 8.95
N ARG A 463 14.06 20.85 8.38
CA ARG A 463 14.08 21.88 7.34
C ARG A 463 14.64 23.21 7.87
N ASP A 464 14.26 23.60 9.08
CA ASP A 464 14.74 24.83 9.72
C ASP A 464 16.25 24.75 10.05
N LEU A 465 16.73 23.59 10.52
CA LEU A 465 18.16 23.30 10.66
C LEU A 465 18.93 23.41 9.34
N LEU A 466 18.40 22.79 8.27
CA LEU A 466 19.00 22.84 6.94
C LEU A 466 19.06 24.29 6.43
N ALA A 467 18.00 25.07 6.62
CA ALA A 467 17.98 26.49 6.24
C ALA A 467 19.07 27.28 6.95
N GLY A 468 19.28 27.08 8.26
CA GLY A 468 20.35 27.74 9.02
C GLY A 468 21.75 27.41 8.47
N LEU A 469 22.02 26.15 8.15
CA LEU A 469 23.27 25.68 7.55
C LEU A 469 23.52 26.32 6.17
N LEU A 470 22.47 26.36 5.35
CA LEU A 470 22.56 26.84 3.96
C LEU A 470 22.61 28.36 3.87
N ASP A 471 21.93 29.06 4.77
CA ASP A 471 21.89 30.51 4.78
C ASP A 471 23.25 31.12 5.12
N THR A 472 24.06 30.44 5.93
CA THR A 472 25.44 30.82 6.18
C THR A 472 26.36 30.34 5.06
N ASP A 473 26.59 29.02 4.95
CA ASP A 473 27.66 28.48 4.08
C ASP A 473 27.15 27.75 2.82
N GLY A 474 25.83 27.70 2.62
CA GLY A 474 25.21 27.16 1.40
C GLY A 474 25.28 28.10 0.21
N THR A 475 25.43 27.53 -0.98
CA THR A 475 25.47 28.25 -2.26
C THR A 475 24.55 27.59 -3.28
N VAL A 476 24.16 28.37 -4.30
CA VAL A 476 23.38 27.89 -5.44
C VAL A 476 24.23 28.03 -6.69
N SER A 477 24.57 26.90 -7.29
CA SER A 477 25.28 26.85 -8.58
C SER A 477 24.43 27.43 -9.71
N ASP A 478 25.05 27.78 -10.84
CA ASP A 478 24.33 28.30 -12.01
C ASP A 478 23.35 27.28 -12.64
N ALA A 479 23.51 25.99 -12.30
CA ALA A 479 22.59 24.92 -12.67
C ALA A 479 21.38 24.77 -11.71
N GLY A 480 21.30 25.62 -10.68
CA GLY A 480 20.27 25.53 -9.63
C GLY A 480 20.52 24.44 -8.59
N CYS A 481 21.66 23.75 -8.62
CA CYS A 481 22.04 22.78 -7.59
C CYS A 481 22.47 23.52 -6.32
N VAL A 482 21.99 23.04 -5.16
CA VAL A 482 22.38 23.53 -3.83
C VAL A 482 23.66 22.80 -3.40
N GLN A 483 24.62 23.57 -2.90
CA GLN A 483 25.90 23.07 -2.43
C GLN A 483 26.22 23.64 -1.05
N PHE A 484 26.51 22.76 -0.09
CA PHE A 484 27.06 23.09 1.21
C PHE A 484 28.50 22.60 1.29
N THR A 485 29.44 23.47 1.65
CA THR A 485 30.87 23.11 1.67
C THR A 485 31.48 23.29 3.05
N VAL A 486 32.13 22.25 3.56
CA VAL A 486 32.78 22.28 4.88
C VAL A 486 34.07 21.45 4.86
N THR A 487 35.05 21.78 5.71
CA THR A 487 36.26 20.97 5.91
C THR A 487 36.12 19.91 7.01
N ASN A 488 35.09 20.00 7.87
CA ASN A 488 34.82 18.99 8.89
C ASN A 488 34.04 17.82 8.28
N ARG A 489 34.65 16.62 8.29
CA ARG A 489 34.06 15.39 7.73
C ARG A 489 32.79 14.94 8.46
N SER A 490 32.76 15.09 9.79
CA SER A 490 31.61 14.71 10.63
C SER A 490 30.40 15.58 10.30
N LEU A 491 30.60 16.90 10.21
CA LEU A 491 29.55 17.84 9.78
C LEU A 491 29.08 17.53 8.36
N ALA A 492 29.99 17.25 7.42
CA ALA A 492 29.61 16.90 6.04
C ALA A 492 28.72 15.65 5.98
N ARG A 493 29.04 14.61 6.76
CA ARG A 493 28.23 13.38 6.87
C ARG A 493 26.86 13.67 7.50
N GLY A 494 26.83 14.44 8.59
CA GLY A 494 25.58 14.85 9.23
C GLY A 494 24.67 15.65 8.30
N VAL A 495 25.23 16.59 7.52
CA VAL A 495 24.46 17.35 6.52
C VAL A 495 23.93 16.44 5.41
N ARG A 496 24.72 15.46 4.94
CA ARG A 496 24.22 14.46 3.98
C ARG A 496 23.05 13.66 4.55
N GLU A 497 23.15 13.18 5.78
CA GLU A 497 22.06 12.43 6.42
C GLU A 497 20.82 13.31 6.57
N LEU A 498 20.98 14.56 7.03
CA LEU A 498 19.90 15.54 7.12
C LEU A 498 19.19 15.72 5.76
N VAL A 499 19.95 15.90 4.69
CA VAL A 499 19.40 16.08 3.33
C VAL A 499 18.67 14.83 2.84
N VAL A 500 19.26 13.63 3.03
CA VAL A 500 18.63 12.36 2.64
C VAL A 500 17.35 12.12 3.45
N SER A 501 17.36 12.44 4.74
CA SER A 501 16.20 12.30 5.62
C SER A 501 15.01 13.19 5.21
N LEU A 502 15.26 14.25 4.43
CA LEU A 502 14.22 15.11 3.84
C LEU A 502 13.73 14.59 2.47
N GLY A 503 14.14 13.38 2.07
CA GLY A 503 13.77 12.75 0.80
C GLY A 503 14.60 13.20 -0.40
N TYR A 504 15.63 14.02 -0.18
CA TYR A 504 16.47 14.54 -1.27
C TYR A 504 17.61 13.59 -1.63
N ARG A 505 17.93 13.52 -2.91
CA ARG A 505 19.15 12.87 -3.37
C ARG A 505 20.35 13.77 -3.08
N CYS A 506 21.37 13.19 -2.45
CA CYS A 506 22.56 13.91 -2.01
C CYS A 506 23.83 13.20 -2.45
N THR A 507 24.83 13.96 -2.90
CA THR A 507 26.19 13.46 -3.18
C THR A 507 27.22 14.23 -2.38
N ILE A 508 28.34 13.59 -2.04
CA ILE A 508 29.50 14.24 -1.44
C ILE A 508 30.67 14.15 -2.42
N ALA A 509 31.25 15.29 -2.77
CA ALA A 509 32.51 15.37 -3.49
C ALA A 509 33.60 15.90 -2.54
N THR A 510 34.85 15.50 -2.76
CA THR A 510 35.99 16.03 -2.01
C THR A 510 36.91 16.83 -2.91
N ARG A 511 37.37 17.98 -2.43
CA ARG A 511 38.36 18.81 -3.12
C ARG A 511 39.48 19.21 -2.17
N SER A 512 40.70 19.29 -2.70
CA SER A 512 41.84 19.77 -1.92
C SER A 512 41.76 21.29 -1.72
N VAL A 513 41.99 21.72 -0.49
CA VAL A 513 42.04 23.13 -0.10
C VAL A 513 43.30 23.40 0.74
N LYS A 514 43.67 24.67 0.88
CA LYS A 514 44.83 25.05 1.72
C LYS A 514 44.46 24.88 3.20
N GLY A 515 44.88 23.77 3.80
CA GLY A 515 44.74 23.48 5.23
C GLY A 515 46.07 23.54 5.98
N ARG A 516 45.99 23.50 7.32
CA ARG A 516 47.17 23.37 8.20
C ARG A 516 47.56 21.91 8.44
N THR A 517 46.63 20.99 8.23
CA THR A 517 46.72 19.54 8.45
C THR A 517 46.15 18.81 7.24
N ALA A 518 46.37 17.50 7.10
CA ALA A 518 45.75 16.70 6.02
C ALA A 518 44.21 16.76 6.09
N GLU A 519 43.64 16.69 7.30
CA GLU A 519 42.20 16.79 7.54
C GLU A 519 41.63 18.17 7.19
N SER A 520 42.33 19.26 7.53
CA SER A 520 41.90 20.62 7.16
C SER A 520 42.25 21.01 5.71
N SER A 521 42.99 20.16 5.00
CA SER A 521 43.34 20.32 3.58
C SER A 521 42.34 19.64 2.63
N THR A 522 41.26 19.09 3.17
CA THR A 522 40.18 18.47 2.41
C THR A 522 38.86 19.21 2.69
N ALA A 523 38.22 19.72 1.65
CA ALA A 523 36.85 20.22 1.73
C ALA A 523 35.88 19.17 1.16
N TYR A 524 34.73 19.05 1.80
CA TYR A 524 33.63 18.19 1.44
C TYR A 524 32.49 19.06 0.91
N ASP A 525 32.18 18.89 -0.37
CA ASP A 525 31.09 19.56 -1.06
C ASP A 525 29.87 18.63 -1.03
N VAL A 526 28.88 18.95 -0.20
CA VAL A 526 27.60 18.25 -0.11
C VAL A 526 26.63 18.88 -1.11
N ASN A 527 26.26 18.14 -2.15
CA ASN A 527 25.48 18.63 -3.27
C ASN A 527 24.11 17.94 -3.32
N PHE A 528 23.05 18.71 -3.52
CA PHE A 528 21.71 18.17 -3.72
C PHE A 528 20.84 19.12 -4.54
N THR A 529 19.72 18.60 -5.03
CA THR A 529 18.72 19.38 -5.79
C THR A 529 17.36 19.13 -5.17
N CYS A 530 16.59 20.20 -4.98
CA CYS A 530 15.23 20.17 -4.46
C CYS A 530 14.33 21.13 -5.24
N ASP A 531 13.04 20.91 -5.18
CA ASP A 531 11.97 21.78 -5.69
C ASP A 531 11.39 22.69 -4.61
N ASP A 532 11.52 22.31 -3.35
CA ASP A 532 11.09 23.10 -2.19
C ASP A 532 12.02 24.28 -1.87
N ASP A 533 11.53 25.20 -1.04
CA ASP A 533 12.29 26.31 -0.49
C ASP A 533 13.14 25.83 0.69
N VAL A 534 14.46 25.77 0.50
CA VAL A 534 15.43 25.31 1.51
C VAL A 534 16.30 26.43 2.10
N PHE A 535 16.18 27.64 1.56
CA PHE A 535 16.84 28.84 2.09
C PHE A 535 15.78 29.74 2.73
N TRP A 536 16.12 30.36 3.85
CA TRP A 536 15.28 31.41 4.43
C TRP A 536 15.74 32.80 3.96
N LEU A 537 17.04 33.00 3.75
CA LEU A 537 17.60 34.26 3.23
C LEU A 537 17.00 34.64 1.86
N PRO A 538 16.32 35.80 1.72
CA PRO A 538 15.62 36.16 0.49
C PRO A 538 16.51 36.14 -0.76
N ARG A 539 17.75 36.64 -0.66
CA ARG A 539 18.71 36.64 -1.78
C ARG A 539 19.03 35.23 -2.29
N LYS A 540 19.26 34.27 -1.37
CA LYS A 540 19.58 32.88 -1.73
C LYS A 540 18.33 32.13 -2.17
N ALA A 541 17.20 32.35 -1.50
CA ALA A 541 15.90 31.80 -1.86
C ALA A 541 15.45 32.24 -3.26
N LEU A 542 15.54 33.53 -3.59
CA LEU A 542 15.24 34.06 -4.93
C LEU A 542 16.19 33.49 -5.97
N ARG A 543 17.50 33.49 -5.72
CA ARG A 543 18.48 32.90 -6.64
C ARG A 543 18.20 31.41 -6.89
N HIS A 544 17.88 30.65 -5.86
CA HIS A 544 17.50 29.25 -6.00
C HIS A 544 16.21 29.11 -6.81
N LYS A 545 15.19 29.91 -6.51
CA LYS A 545 13.91 29.92 -7.22
C LYS A 545 14.04 30.30 -8.70
N GLU A 546 14.90 31.24 -9.05
CA GLU A 546 15.17 31.67 -10.43
C GLU A 546 15.96 30.63 -11.22
N LEU A 547 16.96 29.98 -10.58
CA LEU A 547 17.84 29.02 -11.23
C LEU A 547 17.28 27.59 -11.24
N ARG A 548 16.38 27.24 -10.32
CA ARG A 548 15.68 25.96 -10.32
C ARG A 548 14.68 25.94 -11.49
N ARG A 549 15.10 25.44 -12.65
CA ARG A 549 14.21 25.26 -13.83
C ARG A 549 13.06 24.29 -13.52
N GLU A 550 11.88 24.54 -14.11
CA GLU A 550 10.71 23.62 -14.17
C GLU A 550 11.00 22.33 -14.96
N VAL A 551 12.09 22.28 -15.72
CA VAL A 551 12.43 21.16 -16.58
C VAL A 551 13.56 20.35 -15.94
N LEU A 552 13.23 19.26 -15.24
CA LEU A 552 14.00 18.01 -15.17
C LEU A 552 13.22 16.95 -14.34
N THR A 553 12.57 16.03 -15.06
CA THR A 553 11.77 14.88 -14.62
C THR A 553 12.55 13.77 -13.87
N ARG A 554 13.63 14.11 -13.15
CA ARG A 554 14.60 13.13 -12.59
C ARG A 554 15.00 13.41 -11.13
N ARG A 555 14.09 13.94 -10.31
CA ARG A 555 14.40 14.38 -8.94
C ARG A 555 13.91 13.43 -7.85
N ASP A 556 12.84 12.70 -8.11
CA ASP A 556 12.24 11.72 -7.18
C ASP A 556 12.86 10.32 -7.29
N SER A 557 13.99 10.18 -7.99
CA SER A 557 14.60 8.88 -8.25
C SER A 557 16.12 8.90 -8.33
N ARG A 558 16.74 7.79 -7.94
CA ARG A 558 18.17 7.49 -8.04
C ARG A 558 18.39 6.45 -9.12
N PHE A 559 19.46 6.57 -9.89
CA PHE A 559 19.82 5.58 -10.89
C PHE A 559 20.74 4.53 -10.29
N ILE A 560 20.66 3.30 -10.79
CA ILE A 560 21.65 2.27 -10.52
C ILE A 560 22.76 2.41 -11.56
N THR A 561 23.99 2.64 -11.10
CA THR A 561 25.16 2.94 -11.95
C THR A 561 26.00 1.73 -12.28
N ASP A 562 26.08 0.78 -11.35
CA ASP A 562 26.82 -0.47 -11.51
C ASP A 562 26.20 -1.56 -10.63
N VAL A 563 26.31 -2.83 -11.04
CA VAL A 563 25.96 -3.97 -10.18
C VAL A 563 26.93 -5.10 -10.45
N ARG A 564 27.77 -5.42 -9.46
CA ARG A 564 28.91 -6.33 -9.59
C ARG A 564 28.74 -7.55 -8.70
N PRO A 565 29.02 -8.78 -9.18
CA PRO A 565 29.03 -9.95 -8.31
C PRO A 565 30.17 -9.81 -7.28
N VAL A 566 29.92 -10.23 -6.05
CA VAL A 566 30.90 -10.25 -4.96
C VAL A 566 30.96 -11.63 -4.31
N GLU A 567 31.99 -11.84 -3.49
CA GLU A 567 32.05 -13.04 -2.64
C GLU A 567 30.79 -13.14 -1.78
N SER A 568 30.34 -14.37 -1.52
CA SER A 568 29.13 -14.59 -0.73
C SER A 568 29.27 -13.93 0.64
N ALA A 569 28.34 -13.03 0.96
CA ALA A 569 28.25 -12.40 2.26
C ALA A 569 27.10 -13.03 3.06
N PRO A 570 27.19 -13.10 4.39
CA PRO A 570 26.03 -13.41 5.23
C PRO A 570 24.93 -12.37 4.99
N VAL A 571 23.74 -12.82 4.60
CA VAL A 571 22.59 -11.97 4.29
C VAL A 571 21.39 -12.34 5.15
N ARG A 572 20.52 -11.39 5.44
CA ARG A 572 19.30 -11.58 6.22
C ARG A 572 18.20 -10.71 5.66
N CYS A 573 16.97 -11.14 5.87
CA CYS A 573 15.76 -10.44 5.49
C CYS A 573 14.94 -10.08 6.73
N ILE A 574 14.33 -8.89 6.73
CA ILE A 574 13.37 -8.45 7.73
C ILE A 574 12.02 -8.12 7.09
N GLU A 575 10.97 -8.22 7.91
CA GLU A 575 9.61 -7.87 7.55
C GLU A 575 9.11 -6.76 8.45
N VAL A 576 8.43 -5.77 7.85
CA VAL A 576 7.92 -4.59 8.52
C VAL A 576 6.39 -4.49 8.43
N ALA A 577 5.79 -3.82 9.40
CA ALA A 577 4.33 -3.67 9.51
C ALA A 577 3.73 -2.63 8.54
N ALA A 578 4.55 -1.94 7.75
CA ALA A 578 4.10 -0.92 6.79
C ALA A 578 3.18 -1.54 5.72
N ASP A 579 2.15 -0.80 5.27
CA ASP A 579 1.14 -1.28 4.33
C ASP A 579 1.72 -1.63 2.94
N ASP A 580 2.78 -0.95 2.53
CA ASP A 580 3.54 -1.24 1.31
C ASP A 580 4.61 -2.34 1.52
N HIS A 581 4.79 -2.77 2.78
CA HIS A 581 5.83 -3.68 3.25
C HIS A 581 7.26 -3.27 2.83
N LEU A 582 7.48 -2.01 2.47
CA LEU A 582 8.78 -1.46 2.09
C LEU A 582 9.45 -0.89 3.34
N TYR A 583 10.74 -1.14 3.49
CA TYR A 583 11.59 -0.46 4.48
C TYR A 583 12.79 0.17 3.80
N LEU A 584 13.34 1.18 4.45
CA LEU A 584 14.50 1.91 3.97
C LEU A 584 15.78 1.14 4.33
N ALA A 585 16.69 0.98 3.37
CA ALA A 585 17.99 0.34 3.59
C ALA A 585 19.14 1.21 3.08
N GLY A 586 20.28 1.10 3.76
CA GLY A 586 21.49 1.88 3.47
C GLY A 586 21.42 3.32 4.00
N GLU A 587 22.59 3.99 4.05
CA GLU A 587 22.69 5.40 4.45
C GLU A 587 21.91 6.36 3.54
N SER A 588 21.53 5.90 2.35
CA SER A 588 20.72 6.64 1.38
C SER A 588 19.24 6.29 1.38
N MET A 589 18.80 5.43 2.30
CA MET A 589 17.39 5.11 2.60
C MET A 589 16.60 4.63 1.37
N ILE A 590 16.92 3.43 0.86
CA ILE A 590 16.41 2.86 -0.41
C ILE A 590 15.31 1.78 -0.16
N PRO A 591 14.13 1.79 -0.85
CA PRO A 591 13.01 0.80 -0.66
C PRO A 591 13.11 -0.59 -1.39
N THR A 592 12.44 -1.68 -0.92
CA THR A 592 12.55 -3.12 -1.42
C THR A 592 11.25 -4.01 -1.41
N HIS A 593 11.00 -5.00 -2.34
CA HIS A 593 9.66 -5.67 -2.66
C HIS A 593 9.53 -7.25 -2.59
N ASN A 594 8.32 -7.88 -2.77
CA ASN A 594 7.93 -9.36 -2.83
C ASN A 594 6.99 -9.86 -4.04
N SER A 595 6.55 -11.15 -4.17
CA SER A 595 5.69 -11.75 -5.29
C SER A 595 4.72 -12.94 -4.92
N THR A 596 3.63 -13.22 -5.68
CA THR A 596 2.45 -14.11 -5.35
C THR A 596 2.11 -15.29 -6.34
N ILE A 597 1.35 -16.33 -5.88
CA ILE A 597 0.97 -17.60 -6.58
C ILE A 597 -0.28 -17.53 -7.50
N GLY A 598 -1.17 -16.56 -7.33
CA GLY A 598 -2.48 -16.57 -8.02
C GLY A 598 -2.40 -16.50 -9.55
N LEU A 599 -1.27 -16.03 -10.08
CA LEU A 599 -1.02 -15.96 -11.52
C LEU A 599 -0.94 -17.34 -12.20
N ASP A 600 -0.54 -18.40 -11.48
CA ASP A 600 -0.44 -19.74 -12.07
C ASP A 600 -1.80 -20.39 -12.32
N ILE A 601 -2.74 -20.21 -11.40
CA ILE A 601 -4.10 -20.74 -11.52
C ILE A 601 -4.83 -20.05 -12.68
N VAL A 602 -4.69 -18.73 -12.77
CA VAL A 602 -5.24 -17.91 -13.86
C VAL A 602 -4.70 -18.35 -15.21
N ARG A 603 -3.39 -18.61 -15.29
CA ARG A 603 -2.73 -19.10 -16.48
C ARG A 603 -3.31 -20.44 -16.93
N SER A 604 -3.53 -21.38 -16.00
CA SER A 604 -4.14 -22.67 -16.34
C SER A 604 -5.54 -22.49 -16.94
N ALA A 605 -6.42 -21.77 -16.22
CA ALA A 605 -7.80 -21.56 -16.64
C ALA A 605 -7.90 -20.89 -18.02
N ALA A 606 -7.22 -19.75 -18.22
CA ALA A 606 -7.37 -18.97 -19.44
C ALA A 606 -6.53 -19.49 -20.61
N ILE A 607 -5.26 -19.86 -20.39
CA ILE A 607 -4.35 -20.18 -21.49
C ILE A 607 -4.47 -21.65 -21.89
N LYS A 608 -4.53 -22.58 -20.93
CA LYS A 608 -4.60 -24.03 -21.23
C LYS A 608 -6.03 -24.48 -21.52
N HIS A 609 -7.00 -24.00 -20.76
CA HIS A 609 -8.40 -24.47 -20.83
C HIS A 609 -9.35 -23.49 -21.50
N LYS A 610 -8.86 -22.34 -21.98
CA LYS A 610 -9.64 -21.31 -22.71
C LYS A 610 -10.90 -20.86 -21.96
N MET A 611 -10.84 -20.83 -20.63
CA MET A 611 -11.90 -20.34 -19.77
C MET A 611 -11.65 -18.88 -19.41
N ALA A 612 -12.66 -18.03 -19.56
CA ALA A 612 -12.49 -16.60 -19.32
C ALA A 612 -12.13 -16.31 -17.85
N ALA A 613 -11.02 -15.61 -17.60
CA ALA A 613 -10.54 -15.29 -16.26
C ALA A 613 -10.16 -13.82 -16.14
N VAL A 614 -10.34 -13.23 -14.96
CA VAL A 614 -9.93 -11.85 -14.66
C VAL A 614 -9.05 -11.79 -13.41
N VAL A 615 -8.01 -10.96 -13.47
CA VAL A 615 -7.13 -10.64 -12.34
C VAL A 615 -7.28 -9.17 -11.98
N PHE A 616 -7.70 -8.91 -10.75
CA PHE A 616 -7.62 -7.59 -10.12
C PHE A 616 -6.35 -7.53 -9.29
N SER A 617 -5.38 -6.77 -9.77
CA SER A 617 -4.09 -6.61 -9.11
C SER A 617 -3.99 -5.23 -8.50
N LEU A 618 -3.95 -5.19 -7.17
CA LEU A 618 -3.81 -3.97 -6.36
C LEU A 618 -2.34 -3.66 -6.06
N GLU A 619 -1.44 -4.62 -6.25
CA GLU A 619 0.00 -4.50 -5.97
C GLU A 619 0.85 -4.43 -7.26
N MET A 620 0.56 -5.29 -8.25
CA MET A 620 1.38 -5.45 -9.45
C MET A 620 0.76 -4.78 -10.69
N SER A 621 1.60 -4.19 -11.56
CA SER A 621 1.14 -3.60 -12.83
C SER A 621 0.78 -4.66 -13.89
N ARG A 622 -0.08 -4.32 -14.85
CA ARG A 622 -0.49 -5.21 -15.95
C ARG A 622 0.71 -5.77 -16.73
N THR A 623 1.72 -4.93 -16.98
CA THR A 623 2.91 -5.30 -17.76
C THR A 623 3.74 -6.34 -17.00
N GLU A 624 3.85 -6.19 -15.68
CA GLU A 624 4.57 -7.13 -14.84
C GLU A 624 3.88 -8.50 -14.80
N ILE A 625 2.56 -8.50 -14.66
CA ILE A 625 1.74 -9.71 -14.71
C ILE A 625 1.92 -10.41 -16.07
N THR A 626 1.81 -9.69 -17.18
CA THR A 626 1.97 -10.25 -18.53
C THR A 626 3.36 -10.86 -18.74
N MET A 627 4.44 -10.21 -18.27
CA MET A 627 5.78 -10.79 -18.37
C MET A 627 5.93 -12.08 -17.56
N ARG A 628 5.37 -12.13 -16.35
CA ARG A 628 5.40 -13.33 -15.50
C ARG A 628 4.59 -14.47 -16.13
N LEU A 629 3.41 -14.16 -16.69
CA LEU A 629 2.59 -15.12 -17.43
C LEU A 629 3.34 -15.70 -18.64
N LEU A 630 3.96 -14.86 -19.47
CA LEU A 630 4.70 -15.31 -20.64
C LEU A 630 5.95 -16.11 -20.26
N SER A 631 6.66 -15.73 -19.19
CA SER A 631 7.82 -16.48 -18.68
C SER A 631 7.41 -17.86 -18.18
N ALA A 632 6.35 -17.92 -17.37
CA ALA A 632 5.83 -19.15 -16.83
C ALA A 632 5.37 -20.11 -17.94
N GLU A 633 4.67 -19.58 -18.96
CA GLU A 633 4.09 -20.35 -20.07
C GLU A 633 5.13 -20.77 -21.12
N ALA A 634 6.05 -19.89 -21.49
CA ALA A 634 7.09 -20.21 -22.47
C ALA A 634 8.23 -21.06 -21.87
N GLY A 635 8.28 -21.21 -20.54
CA GLY A 635 9.40 -21.86 -19.84
C GLY A 635 10.71 -21.13 -20.05
N ILE A 636 10.63 -19.82 -20.27
CA ILE A 636 11.77 -18.94 -20.49
C ILE A 636 11.99 -18.20 -19.19
N GLN A 637 13.23 -18.17 -18.71
CA GLN A 637 13.55 -17.48 -17.47
C GLN A 637 13.06 -16.03 -17.56
N LEU A 638 12.34 -15.57 -16.55
CA LEU A 638 11.75 -14.22 -16.55
C LEU A 638 12.85 -13.17 -16.79
N GLN A 639 14.05 -13.48 -16.30
CA GLN A 639 15.27 -12.71 -16.51
C GLN A 639 15.65 -12.57 -17.99
N HIS A 640 15.59 -13.64 -18.79
CA HIS A 640 15.94 -13.59 -20.22
C HIS A 640 14.94 -12.75 -21.02
N MET A 641 13.66 -12.84 -20.67
CA MET A 641 12.59 -12.07 -21.31
C MET A 641 12.67 -10.57 -20.99
N ARG A 642 12.95 -10.22 -19.73
CA ARG A 642 13.08 -8.83 -19.28
C ARG A 642 14.32 -8.13 -19.85
N LYS A 643 15.40 -8.88 -20.08
CA LYS A 643 16.68 -8.37 -20.59
C LYS A 643 16.73 -8.27 -22.12
N GLY A 644 15.86 -8.97 -22.84
CA GLY A 644 15.92 -9.07 -24.31
C GLY A 644 17.04 -9.99 -24.83
N THR A 645 17.81 -10.63 -23.94
CA THR A 645 18.89 -11.57 -24.25
C THR A 645 18.37 -12.96 -24.62
N MET A 646 17.22 -13.02 -25.26
CA MET A 646 16.58 -14.25 -25.68
C MET A 646 17.36 -14.84 -26.85
N ARG A 647 17.71 -16.12 -26.74
CA ARG A 647 18.30 -16.86 -27.87
C ARG A 647 17.27 -16.95 -29.00
N GLU A 648 17.70 -17.20 -30.23
CA GLU A 648 16.75 -17.41 -31.34
C GLU A 648 15.71 -18.50 -31.02
N GLU A 649 16.12 -19.55 -30.30
CA GLU A 649 15.24 -20.59 -29.79
C GLU A 649 14.21 -20.06 -28.77
N ASP A 650 14.62 -19.17 -27.86
CA ASP A 650 13.74 -18.54 -26.87
C ASP A 650 12.76 -17.59 -27.56
N TRP A 651 13.21 -16.83 -28.57
CA TRP A 651 12.33 -16.00 -29.40
C TRP A 651 11.30 -16.84 -30.16
N THR A 652 11.72 -18.00 -30.67
CA THR A 652 10.82 -18.94 -31.34
C THR A 652 9.78 -19.50 -30.37
N ARG A 653 10.20 -19.91 -29.16
CA ARG A 653 9.30 -20.36 -28.09
C ARG A 653 8.35 -19.26 -27.64
N LEU A 654 8.84 -18.04 -27.46
CA LEU A 654 8.02 -16.89 -27.08
C LEU A 654 7.01 -16.56 -28.17
N ALA A 655 7.42 -16.47 -29.44
CA ALA A 655 6.53 -16.19 -30.56
C ALA A 655 5.41 -17.25 -30.65
N SER A 656 5.76 -18.54 -30.50
CA SER A 656 4.77 -19.63 -30.49
C SER A 656 3.82 -19.59 -29.28
N THR A 657 4.26 -19.00 -28.16
CA THR A 657 3.47 -18.87 -26.93
C THR A 657 2.62 -17.61 -26.93
N MET A 658 3.12 -16.53 -27.55
CA MET A 658 2.45 -15.23 -27.62
C MET A 658 1.11 -15.32 -28.34
N GLY A 659 1.00 -16.14 -29.38
CA GLY A 659 -0.29 -16.44 -30.02
C GLY A 659 -1.27 -17.07 -29.03
N ARG A 660 -0.86 -18.13 -28.33
CA ARG A 660 -1.71 -18.83 -27.34
C ARG A 660 -2.19 -17.93 -26.21
N VAL A 661 -1.31 -17.04 -25.71
CA VAL A 661 -1.59 -16.08 -24.64
C VAL A 661 -2.46 -14.92 -25.14
N SER A 662 -2.20 -14.40 -26.34
CA SER A 662 -3.02 -13.34 -26.95
C SER A 662 -4.44 -13.81 -27.25
N ASP A 663 -4.60 -15.08 -27.64
CA ASP A 663 -5.90 -15.70 -27.92
C ASP A 663 -6.56 -16.25 -26.64
N ALA A 664 -5.96 -16.07 -25.47
CA ALA A 664 -6.56 -16.53 -24.21
C ALA A 664 -7.55 -15.48 -23.70
N PRO A 665 -8.73 -15.89 -23.19
CA PRO A 665 -9.71 -14.96 -22.61
C PRO A 665 -9.28 -14.51 -21.19
N LEU A 666 -8.13 -13.84 -21.11
CA LEU A 666 -7.53 -13.37 -19.85
C LEU A 666 -7.57 -11.84 -19.77
N PHE A 667 -8.21 -11.33 -18.71
CA PHE A 667 -8.36 -9.90 -18.45
C PHE A 667 -7.56 -9.49 -17.20
N ILE A 668 -6.87 -8.35 -17.26
CA ILE A 668 -6.08 -7.82 -16.14
C ILE A 668 -6.52 -6.39 -15.86
N ASP A 669 -6.78 -6.07 -14.60
CA ASP A 669 -7.09 -4.72 -14.13
C ASP A 669 -6.13 -4.34 -13.01
N ASP A 670 -5.33 -3.30 -13.25
CA ASP A 670 -4.30 -2.79 -12.33
C ASP A 670 -4.66 -1.40 -11.77
N SER A 671 -5.94 -1.03 -11.76
CA SER A 671 -6.36 0.29 -11.25
C SER A 671 -6.19 0.36 -9.73
N PRO A 672 -5.53 1.41 -9.18
CA PRO A 672 -5.32 1.55 -7.75
C PRO A 672 -6.62 1.90 -7.01
N ASN A 673 -6.71 1.51 -5.72
CA ASN A 673 -7.80 1.87 -4.79
C ASN A 673 -9.22 1.48 -5.25
N MET A 674 -9.36 0.34 -5.94
CA MET A 674 -10.64 -0.09 -6.49
C MET A 674 -11.62 -0.54 -5.39
N SER A 675 -12.86 -0.05 -5.45
CA SER A 675 -13.92 -0.48 -4.54
C SER A 675 -14.50 -1.83 -4.98
N LEU A 676 -15.10 -2.57 -4.04
CA LEU A 676 -15.74 -3.84 -4.36
C LEU A 676 -16.92 -3.70 -5.33
N MET A 677 -17.61 -2.55 -5.30
CA MET A 677 -18.70 -2.25 -6.23
C MET A 677 -18.20 -2.12 -7.67
N GLU A 678 -17.04 -1.49 -7.88
CA GLU A 678 -16.39 -1.42 -9.18
C GLU A 678 -15.91 -2.79 -9.67
N ILE A 679 -15.30 -3.60 -8.77
CA ILE A 679 -14.90 -4.99 -9.08
C ILE A 679 -16.13 -5.78 -9.54
N ARG A 680 -17.24 -5.69 -8.79
CA ARG A 680 -18.50 -6.37 -9.14
C ARG A 680 -19.04 -5.91 -10.50
N ALA A 681 -19.09 -4.61 -10.76
CA ALA A 681 -19.57 -4.06 -12.03
C ALA A 681 -18.72 -4.53 -13.21
N LYS A 682 -17.38 -4.54 -13.06
CA LYS A 682 -16.44 -5.05 -14.06
C LYS A 682 -16.62 -6.55 -14.31
N CYS A 683 -16.77 -7.36 -13.25
CA CYS A 683 -17.03 -8.79 -13.36
C CYS A 683 -18.36 -9.10 -14.06
N ARG A 684 -19.45 -8.39 -13.72
CA ARG A 684 -20.76 -8.53 -14.39
C ARG A 684 -20.66 -8.28 -15.89
N ARG A 685 -19.97 -7.20 -16.29
CA ARG A 685 -19.77 -6.86 -17.70
C ARG A 685 -18.96 -7.92 -18.43
N LEU A 686 -17.93 -8.48 -17.80
CA LEU A 686 -17.12 -9.56 -18.37
C LEU A 686 -17.91 -10.88 -18.45
N LYS A 687 -18.74 -11.20 -17.45
CA LYS A 687 -19.62 -12.39 -17.49
C LYS A 687 -20.57 -12.36 -18.68
N GLN A 688 -21.16 -11.20 -18.97
CA GLN A 688 -22.08 -11.04 -20.10
C GLN A 688 -21.40 -11.09 -21.48
N ARG A 689 -20.19 -10.53 -21.59
CA ARG A 689 -19.48 -10.45 -22.88
C ARG A 689 -18.72 -11.72 -23.23
N GLU A 690 -18.05 -12.31 -22.23
CA GLU A 690 -17.01 -13.33 -22.43
C GLU A 690 -17.27 -14.61 -21.63
N ASN A 691 -18.44 -14.73 -20.98
CA ASN A 691 -18.81 -15.86 -20.12
C ASN A 691 -17.75 -16.16 -19.04
N LEU A 692 -17.38 -15.14 -18.27
CA LEU A 692 -16.42 -15.21 -17.16
C LEU A 692 -16.59 -16.49 -16.31
N LYS A 693 -15.47 -17.18 -16.07
CA LYS A 693 -15.36 -18.44 -15.33
C LYS A 693 -14.50 -18.35 -14.08
N LEU A 694 -13.57 -17.40 -13.98
CA LEU A 694 -12.70 -17.26 -12.79
C LEU A 694 -12.41 -15.80 -12.47
N VAL A 695 -12.43 -15.44 -11.19
CA VAL A 695 -12.01 -14.12 -10.68
C VAL A 695 -10.87 -14.31 -9.69
N VAL A 696 -9.79 -13.55 -9.82
CA VAL A 696 -8.68 -13.52 -8.85
C VAL A 696 -8.44 -12.08 -8.38
N ILE A 697 -8.27 -11.90 -7.08
CA ILE A 697 -8.05 -10.60 -6.43
C ILE A 697 -6.77 -10.67 -5.59
N ASP A 698 -5.79 -9.81 -5.90
CA ASP A 698 -4.46 -9.76 -5.27
C ASP A 698 -4.16 -8.34 -4.72
N TYR A 699 -4.11 -8.08 -3.41
CA TYR A 699 -4.51 -8.91 -2.26
C TYR A 699 -5.60 -8.20 -1.42
N LEU A 700 -6.46 -8.99 -0.77
CA LEU A 700 -7.71 -8.56 -0.14
C LEU A 700 -7.53 -7.42 0.88
N GLN A 701 -6.39 -7.40 1.58
CA GLN A 701 -6.08 -6.40 2.60
C GLN A 701 -5.73 -5.00 2.07
N LEU A 702 -5.56 -4.79 0.76
CA LEU A 702 -5.39 -3.44 0.18
C LEU A 702 -6.72 -2.77 -0.20
N MET A 703 -7.83 -3.48 -0.06
CA MET A 703 -9.15 -2.92 -0.34
C MET A 703 -9.55 -1.91 0.75
N SER A 704 -10.24 -0.86 0.32
CA SER A 704 -10.83 0.16 1.18
C SER A 704 -12.32 0.30 0.86
N SER A 705 -13.14 0.38 1.90
CA SER A 705 -14.60 0.42 1.79
C SER A 705 -15.13 1.82 1.46
N GLY A 706 -14.26 2.84 1.42
CA GLY A 706 -14.64 4.26 1.22
C GLY A 706 -15.46 4.87 2.36
N LYS A 707 -15.93 4.06 3.33
CA LYS A 707 -16.69 4.47 4.51
C LYS A 707 -15.79 4.49 5.74
N ARG A 708 -16.10 5.37 6.70
CA ARG A 708 -15.43 5.39 8.01
C ARG A 708 -15.94 4.19 8.82
N VAL A 709 -15.08 3.18 9.01
CA VAL A 709 -15.38 1.98 9.82
C VAL A 709 -14.65 2.07 11.16
N GLU A 710 -15.25 1.55 12.24
CA GLU A 710 -14.67 1.61 13.59
C GLU A 710 -13.48 0.67 13.79
N SER A 711 -13.41 -0.43 13.05
CA SER A 711 -12.34 -1.43 13.15
C SER A 711 -12.06 -2.09 11.80
N ARG A 712 -10.78 -2.33 11.49
CA ARG A 712 -10.33 -3.03 10.28
C ARG A 712 -10.91 -4.44 10.17
N GLN A 713 -11.12 -5.12 11.31
CA GLN A 713 -11.75 -6.44 11.34
C GLN A 713 -13.18 -6.43 10.78
N GLN A 714 -13.94 -5.37 11.05
CA GLN A 714 -15.30 -5.22 10.53
C GLN A 714 -15.28 -4.96 9.02
N GLU A 715 -14.34 -4.14 8.56
CA GLU A 715 -14.15 -3.85 7.14
C GLU A 715 -13.77 -5.12 6.34
N VAL A 716 -12.83 -5.91 6.86
CA VAL A 716 -12.43 -7.20 6.28
C VAL A 716 -13.60 -8.21 6.26
N SER A 717 -14.44 -8.19 7.30
CA SER A 717 -15.64 -9.04 7.37
C SER A 717 -16.68 -8.66 6.31
N GLU A 718 -16.87 -7.36 6.06
CA GLU A 718 -17.76 -6.89 4.99
C GLU A 718 -17.23 -7.30 3.61
N PHE A 719 -15.92 -7.18 3.36
CA PHE A 719 -15.31 -7.63 2.10
C PHE A 719 -15.47 -9.13 1.89
N SER A 720 -15.18 -9.92 2.92
CA SER A 720 -15.32 -11.37 2.88
C SER A 720 -16.72 -11.79 2.45
N ARG A 721 -17.75 -11.27 3.14
CA ARG A 721 -19.15 -11.56 2.82
C ARG A 721 -19.52 -11.13 1.41
N ALA A 722 -19.10 -9.94 1.02
CA ALA A 722 -19.47 -9.40 -0.28
C ALA A 722 -18.75 -10.10 -1.45
N LEU A 723 -17.54 -10.62 -1.24
CA LEU A 723 -16.86 -11.52 -2.19
C LEU A 723 -17.57 -12.86 -2.32
N LYS A 724 -18.05 -13.43 -1.19
CA LYS A 724 -18.87 -14.65 -1.24
C LYS A 724 -20.19 -14.43 -2.00
N LEU A 725 -20.83 -13.29 -1.79
CA LEU A 725 -22.03 -12.91 -2.55
C LEU A 725 -21.72 -12.72 -4.03
N LEU A 726 -20.60 -12.08 -4.38
CA LEU A 726 -20.14 -11.94 -5.77
C LEU A 726 -19.96 -13.30 -6.45
N ALA A 727 -19.32 -14.26 -5.77
CA ALA A 727 -19.10 -15.61 -6.30
C ALA A 727 -20.43 -16.31 -6.62
N LYS A 728 -21.39 -16.24 -5.69
CA LYS A 728 -22.73 -16.82 -5.87
C LYS A 728 -23.53 -16.13 -6.95
N GLU A 729 -23.54 -14.80 -6.96
CA GLU A 729 -24.30 -13.98 -7.90
C GLU A 729 -23.88 -14.21 -9.35
N LEU A 730 -22.57 -14.34 -9.59
CA LEU A 730 -22.02 -14.54 -10.93
C LEU A 730 -21.86 -16.02 -11.32
N GLU A 731 -22.11 -16.93 -10.37
CA GLU A 731 -21.83 -18.36 -10.51
C GLU A 731 -20.40 -18.59 -11.05
N VAL A 732 -19.41 -18.00 -10.37
CA VAL A 732 -17.98 -18.18 -10.69
C VAL A 732 -17.16 -18.39 -9.41
N PRO A 733 -16.12 -19.22 -9.44
CA PRO A 733 -15.10 -19.24 -8.39
C PRO A 733 -14.40 -17.87 -8.28
N VAL A 734 -14.28 -17.37 -7.06
CA VAL A 734 -13.56 -16.14 -6.70
C VAL A 734 -12.40 -16.51 -5.79
N ILE A 735 -11.17 -16.28 -6.24
CA ILE A 735 -9.94 -16.44 -5.45
C ILE A 735 -9.56 -15.09 -4.86
N ALA A 736 -9.52 -15.03 -3.53
CA ALA A 736 -8.96 -13.93 -2.79
C ALA A 736 -7.57 -14.31 -2.25
N ILE A 737 -6.54 -13.58 -2.65
CA ILE A 737 -5.22 -13.73 -2.05
C ILE A 737 -5.21 -12.96 -0.73
N SER A 738 -4.79 -13.65 0.33
CA SER A 738 -4.74 -13.13 1.68
C SER A 738 -3.35 -13.35 2.28
N GLN A 739 -2.93 -12.50 3.20
CA GLN A 739 -1.71 -12.72 3.96
C GLN A 739 -1.99 -13.47 5.27
N LEU A 740 -1.00 -14.25 5.71
CA LEU A 740 -1.03 -14.94 7.01
C LEU A 740 -0.38 -14.11 8.12
N ASN A 741 -0.94 -14.21 9.32
CA ASN A 741 -0.35 -13.84 10.60
C ASN A 741 0.85 -14.75 10.94
N ARG A 742 1.62 -14.34 11.94
CA ARG A 742 2.87 -14.98 12.37
C ARG A 742 2.71 -16.11 13.39
N GLY A 743 1.48 -16.52 13.70
CA GLY A 743 1.20 -17.66 14.58
C GLY A 743 1.80 -19.02 14.16
N PRO A 744 2.08 -19.32 12.87
CA PRO A 744 2.80 -20.54 12.50
C PRO A 744 4.25 -20.54 13.00
N GLU A 745 4.92 -19.38 13.05
CA GLU A 745 6.37 -19.29 13.32
C GLU A 745 6.76 -19.63 14.76
N GLN A 746 5.82 -19.45 15.68
CA GLN A 746 6.01 -19.81 17.09
C GLN A 746 5.78 -21.30 17.33
N ARG A 747 5.25 -22.04 16.34
CA ARG A 747 5.02 -23.48 16.42
C ARG A 747 6.24 -24.24 15.92
N THR A 748 6.45 -25.41 16.50
CA THR A 748 7.59 -26.29 16.21
C THR A 748 7.60 -26.76 14.76
N ASP A 749 6.43 -26.90 14.15
CA ASP A 749 6.25 -27.35 12.76
C ASP A 749 6.29 -26.21 11.72
N LYS A 750 6.19 -24.95 12.15
CA LYS A 750 6.15 -23.75 11.28
C LYS A 750 5.08 -23.81 10.16
N LYS A 751 4.12 -24.73 10.27
CA LYS A 751 3.09 -24.98 9.26
C LYS A 751 1.89 -24.06 9.52
N PRO A 752 1.45 -23.28 8.53
CA PRO A 752 0.32 -22.39 8.71
C PRO A 752 -0.98 -23.13 8.97
N ALA A 753 -1.82 -22.55 9.82
CA ALA A 753 -3.15 -23.04 10.15
C ALA A 753 -4.20 -21.95 9.90
N MET A 754 -5.47 -22.33 9.92
CA MET A 754 -6.60 -21.41 9.70
C MET A 754 -6.62 -20.23 10.68
N SER A 755 -6.22 -20.48 11.93
CA SER A 755 -6.08 -19.46 12.98
C SER A 755 -5.10 -18.34 12.60
N ASP A 756 -4.23 -18.58 11.62
CA ASP A 756 -3.23 -17.62 11.18
C ASP A 756 -3.73 -16.73 10.04
N LEU A 757 -4.95 -16.89 9.52
CA LEU A 757 -5.48 -15.89 8.60
C LEU A 757 -5.60 -14.54 9.34
N ARG A 758 -5.15 -13.45 8.71
CA ARG A 758 -5.17 -12.11 9.34
C ARG A 758 -6.60 -11.59 9.52
N GLU A 759 -6.92 -11.16 10.75
CA GLU A 759 -8.17 -10.45 11.09
C GLU A 759 -9.45 -11.22 10.64
N SER A 760 -9.46 -12.54 10.82
CA SER A 760 -10.06 -13.48 9.85
C SER A 760 -11.25 -14.34 10.28
N GLY A 761 -11.83 -14.14 11.47
CA GLY A 761 -12.93 -15.01 11.91
C GLY A 761 -14.08 -15.10 10.89
N SER A 762 -14.35 -14.01 10.17
CA SER A 762 -15.32 -13.94 9.08
C SER A 762 -14.84 -14.54 7.76
N ILE A 763 -13.58 -14.30 7.36
CA ILE A 763 -12.97 -14.91 6.17
C ILE A 763 -13.00 -16.43 6.27
N GLU A 764 -12.61 -16.96 7.43
CA GLU A 764 -12.67 -18.40 7.69
C GLU A 764 -14.10 -18.92 7.54
N GLN A 765 -15.11 -18.20 8.03
CA GLN A 765 -16.51 -18.64 7.94
C GLN A 765 -17.05 -18.59 6.50
N ASP A 766 -16.81 -17.50 5.78
CA ASP A 766 -17.40 -17.25 4.46
C ASP A 766 -16.73 -18.08 3.34
N ALA A 767 -15.42 -18.33 3.44
CA ALA A 767 -14.69 -19.10 2.43
C ALA A 767 -15.21 -20.55 2.37
N ASP A 768 -15.37 -21.08 1.15
CA ASP A 768 -15.70 -22.49 0.94
C ASP A 768 -14.44 -23.37 0.94
N MET A 769 -13.32 -22.78 0.53
CA MET A 769 -12.02 -23.43 0.53
C MET A 769 -10.94 -22.46 1.00
N VAL A 770 -10.02 -22.95 1.83
CA VAL A 770 -8.84 -22.18 2.24
C VAL A 770 -7.60 -23.02 1.98
N VAL A 771 -6.67 -22.42 1.23
CA VAL A 771 -5.39 -23.01 0.86
C VAL A 771 -4.27 -22.18 1.50
N LEU A 772 -3.42 -22.83 2.28
CA LEU A 772 -2.29 -22.21 2.98
C LEU A 772 -1.00 -22.65 2.32
N LEU A 773 -0.19 -21.68 1.91
CA LEU A 773 1.11 -21.93 1.29
C LEU A 773 2.20 -22.05 2.36
N HIS A 774 2.94 -23.14 2.29
CA HIS A 774 4.12 -23.37 3.13
C HIS A 774 5.31 -23.79 2.27
N ARG A 775 6.49 -23.27 2.57
CA ARG A 775 7.74 -23.67 1.90
C ARG A 775 8.75 -24.02 2.95
N GLU A 776 9.00 -25.30 3.14
CA GLU A 776 9.89 -25.79 4.20
C GLU A 776 11.33 -25.25 4.02
N ALA A 777 11.85 -25.29 2.79
CA ALA A 777 13.15 -24.72 2.42
C ALA A 777 13.25 -23.20 2.59
N ALA A 778 12.14 -22.50 2.86
CA ALA A 778 12.19 -21.09 3.25
C ALA A 778 12.59 -20.90 4.73
N TYR A 779 12.46 -21.94 5.56
CA TYR A 779 12.71 -21.93 7.01
C TYR A 779 13.89 -22.80 7.43
N GLU A 780 14.25 -23.81 6.63
CA GLU A 780 15.32 -24.76 6.91
C GLU A 780 16.29 -24.84 5.72
N LYS A 781 17.55 -24.42 5.93
CA LYS A 781 18.58 -24.31 4.88
C LYS A 781 18.97 -25.63 4.23
N ASP A 782 19.01 -26.72 5.01
CA ASP A 782 19.41 -28.05 4.55
C ASP A 782 18.19 -28.95 4.31
N SER A 783 16.99 -28.35 4.18
CA SER A 783 15.78 -29.14 3.92
C SER A 783 15.98 -29.91 2.60
N PRO A 784 15.79 -31.23 2.60
CA PRO A 784 15.89 -32.04 1.39
C PRO A 784 14.82 -31.68 0.34
N ARG A 785 13.90 -30.77 0.68
CA ARG A 785 12.75 -30.32 -0.10
C ARG A 785 12.98 -28.96 -0.77
N GLU A 786 14.23 -28.66 -1.15
CA GLU A 786 14.57 -27.42 -1.86
C GLU A 786 13.82 -27.35 -3.20
N GLY A 787 13.13 -26.22 -3.43
CA GLY A 787 12.29 -26.05 -4.62
C GLY A 787 10.91 -26.70 -4.51
N GLU A 788 10.52 -27.22 -3.35
CA GLU A 788 9.14 -27.66 -3.07
C GLU A 788 8.34 -26.59 -2.33
N ALA A 789 7.02 -26.63 -2.50
CA ALA A 789 6.05 -25.88 -1.74
C ALA A 789 4.82 -26.74 -1.44
N ASP A 790 4.31 -26.62 -0.23
CA ASP A 790 3.09 -27.29 0.23
C ASP A 790 1.89 -26.35 0.04
N LEU A 791 0.89 -26.83 -0.70
CA LEU A 791 -0.46 -26.29 -0.77
C LEU A 791 -1.34 -27.04 0.24
N ILE A 792 -1.47 -26.48 1.44
CA ILE A 792 -2.25 -27.09 2.52
C ILE A 792 -3.70 -26.65 2.36
N VAL A 793 -4.58 -27.56 1.90
CA VAL A 793 -6.02 -27.32 1.84
C VAL A 793 -6.58 -27.45 3.26
N ALA A 794 -6.48 -26.37 4.03
CA ALA A 794 -6.83 -26.34 5.44
C ALA A 794 -8.35 -26.34 5.68
N LYS A 795 -9.14 -25.92 4.69
CA LYS A 795 -10.60 -25.99 4.70
C LYS A 795 -11.12 -26.35 3.31
N HIS A 796 -12.09 -27.25 3.24
CA HIS A 796 -12.85 -27.54 2.03
C HIS A 796 -14.28 -27.96 2.43
N ARG A 797 -15.30 -27.15 2.07
CA ARG A 797 -16.70 -27.42 2.43
C ARG A 797 -17.30 -28.63 1.69
N ASN A 798 -16.84 -28.90 0.48
CA ASN A 798 -17.46 -29.85 -0.45
C ASN A 798 -16.58 -31.09 -0.71
N GLY A 799 -15.51 -31.30 0.04
CA GLY A 799 -14.58 -32.40 -0.19
C GLY A 799 -13.49 -32.52 0.88
N PRO A 800 -12.53 -33.43 0.69
CA PRO A 800 -11.47 -33.67 1.65
C PRO A 800 -10.46 -32.51 1.72
N THR A 801 -9.80 -32.40 2.88
CA THR A 801 -8.61 -31.56 3.10
C THR A 801 -7.36 -32.41 2.92
N ASP A 802 -6.34 -31.89 2.24
CA ASP A 802 -5.06 -32.57 2.08
C ASP A 802 -3.92 -31.55 1.90
N THR A 803 -2.67 -32.01 1.99
CA THR A 803 -1.48 -31.21 1.68
C THR A 803 -0.88 -31.68 0.37
N ILE A 804 -0.89 -30.81 -0.63
CA ILE A 804 -0.39 -31.12 -1.97
C ILE A 804 0.99 -30.49 -2.15
N VAL A 805 1.96 -31.31 -2.53
CA VAL A 805 3.32 -30.85 -2.80
C VAL A 805 3.45 -30.42 -4.25
N VAL A 806 3.93 -29.21 -4.48
CA VAL A 806 4.19 -28.66 -5.81
C VAL A 806 5.64 -28.17 -5.91
N ALA A 807 6.20 -28.21 -7.11
CA ALA A 807 7.52 -27.66 -7.38
C ALA A 807 7.42 -26.14 -7.58
N PHE A 808 8.19 -25.37 -6.81
CA PHE A 808 8.36 -23.93 -6.97
C PHE A 808 9.57 -23.62 -7.85
N GLN A 809 9.32 -23.08 -9.05
CA GLN A 809 10.34 -22.65 -10.00
C GLN A 809 10.37 -21.13 -10.08
N GLY A 810 10.88 -20.48 -9.02
CA GLY A 810 10.90 -19.02 -8.91
C GLY A 810 11.56 -18.28 -10.08
N HIS A 811 12.54 -18.90 -10.74
CA HIS A 811 13.22 -18.35 -11.92
C HIS A 811 12.34 -18.24 -13.18
N PHE A 812 11.22 -18.97 -13.22
CA PHE A 812 10.15 -18.84 -14.22
C PHE A 812 8.90 -18.15 -13.67
N SER A 813 8.93 -17.67 -12.41
CA SER A 813 7.77 -17.15 -11.69
C SER A 813 6.57 -18.09 -11.74
N ARG A 814 6.81 -19.39 -11.52
CA ARG A 814 5.74 -20.40 -11.58
C ARG A 814 5.88 -21.48 -10.51
N PHE A 815 4.75 -22.03 -10.12
CA PHE A 815 4.62 -23.33 -9.49
C PHE A 815 4.25 -24.39 -10.56
N THR A 816 4.71 -25.63 -10.40
CA THR A 816 4.39 -26.75 -11.29
C THR A 816 4.10 -28.01 -10.49
N ASN A 817 3.46 -29.00 -11.12
CA ASN A 817 3.35 -30.34 -10.54
C ASN A 817 4.74 -30.93 -10.26
N MET A 818 4.83 -31.78 -9.25
CA MET A 818 6.00 -32.60 -9.02
C MET A 818 6.21 -33.55 -10.20
N ALA A 819 7.46 -33.90 -10.50
CA ALA A 819 7.75 -34.92 -11.49
C ALA A 819 7.29 -36.27 -10.94
N ASN A 820 6.27 -36.88 -11.55
CA ASN A 820 5.86 -38.24 -11.16
C ASN A 820 7.03 -39.19 -11.43
N ASN A 821 7.54 -39.82 -10.37
CA ASN A 821 8.36 -41.03 -10.48
C ASN A 821 7.45 -42.13 -11.04
N PHE A 822 7.44 -42.30 -12.35
CA PHE A 822 6.96 -43.51 -13.02
C PHE A 822 8.12 -44.47 -13.23
#